data_AF-A0A3R6ZKA4-F1
#
_entry.id   AF-A0A3R6ZKA4-F1
#
_cell.length_a   1.000
_cell.length_b   1.000
_cell.length_c   1.000
_cell.angle_alpha   90.00
_cell.angle_beta   90.00
_cell.angle_gamma   90.00
#
_symmetry.space_group_name_H-M   'P 1'
#
loop_
_entity.id
_entity.type
_entity.pdbx_description
1 polymer ?
#
loop_
_entity_poly.entity_id
_entity_poly.type
_entity_poly.pdbx_seq_one_letter_code
_entity_poly.pdbx_strand_id
1 'polypeptide(L)'
;MLIQDDDGSSSSSSDDESRSGGVKRGQVVVTDGWEWTVDAQAREANVHQHHNGGGGGGPVAGGPRKPKKTTNEKLFIQMEYCGGNTLRDVIDQLSLWKSEDKVWTLFRQILEAIAYIHSEGVIHRDIKPPNIFLDAEGTVKLGDFGLATKPPKDVREGSHDDDDDDAILDHVPSLNVNHLTDIPTYESISRDQAVEDDHDGGVQDLTVSYESLNITAGVGTAFYRAPEQEKEGQRYNQKADMFSLGILFFEMWSPPFTTLMERAEALMDLRQRNQCPSQWKAPANVQTIVHWLCAPNPSNRPSAAELLASNLLPPKMEVEEKYLKEALQTLANPKGHFFGQMMQALFVQEPVDHVDYTFDGVHKHKAMALYAEGHGRVFVQRHLQAVFEQHGAVELTTPLLMPKRASCALHVNRCALLDAAGVTVMLPFDFTEPLARFLARNNVSQLKRFHFGRVFRKNVSGGHPREIFEADFDLVWDEKHTGRVMELEVLHVVRQSLESVGLLGTSYVRLSDARLSRGMLDLCDVPLATRRDVLKWLSQESNLPSVPTSRWKFVVRKMADVSISDASCDLLKHFFHLPPDPLAALASIESFLVLTMNQLGHHDFATSSDAFTSNKTKREQKRDAQLKKSIHDALLGLQNLRALFVDLKSAVALRLDLGLRQEAYTSGLMFQVVNSQNEIMAEGGRYDALVVKYRLPAARIQLPTVRAVGVRFSVDRMVSCLARPQVESPLILVCSDPAMLHSRLEVATLLWQSGLTAEFWHPDTKDLEEYCTMIGAHWMVLVKKHLLTEKRAVKVRSIKHYDGDVTVPITSLAYFFSEHHPSSSSGLHRPRSGSMATSLSCAGGASSGGGGGGGGSADMKNGGFDKDAPTVKLNVKVVDPKQNQKDKHRQKQDVGHVERQVSKWLSSFLLPNASHEPTKVLSVDVPFAVLRDFGSRFMEDRGTAVDVVGNPRFKKVLKLVVDEIAELEGADYWRGKREKYVLLHSSCDDRYDMLSITELSSKNHHHNRR
;
A
#
# COMPACT_ATOMS: atom_id res chain seq x y z
N MET A 1 -6.15 36.61 -21.10
CA MET A 1 -5.96 36.92 -22.53
C MET A 1 -5.13 35.81 -23.15
N LEU A 2 -5.29 35.58 -24.45
CA LEU A 2 -4.74 34.45 -25.21
C LEU A 2 -3.47 34.86 -25.99
N ILE A 3 -2.45 33.99 -25.95
CA ILE A 3 -1.17 33.91 -26.72
C ILE A 3 -0.75 32.43 -26.53
N GLN A 4 -0.64 31.49 -27.49
CA GLN A 4 -0.62 31.48 -28.97
C GLN A 4 0.64 32.07 -29.64
N ASP A 5 1.43 31.36 -30.45
CA ASP A 5 1.39 29.94 -30.93
C ASP A 5 2.84 29.38 -31.04
N ASP A 6 2.99 28.14 -31.54
CA ASP A 6 3.98 27.66 -32.55
C ASP A 6 4.58 26.26 -32.29
N ASP A 7 4.37 25.37 -33.27
CA ASP A 7 5.19 24.19 -33.56
C ASP A 7 6.31 24.55 -34.56
N GLY A 8 7.46 23.86 -34.52
CA GLY A 8 8.56 24.14 -35.45
C GLY A 8 9.69 23.12 -35.45
N SER A 9 9.77 22.30 -36.49
CA SER A 9 10.75 21.22 -36.69
C SER A 9 11.90 21.57 -37.64
N SER A 10 13.13 21.07 -37.40
CA SER A 10 14.12 20.80 -38.46
C SER A 10 15.38 20.04 -37.99
N SER A 11 15.86 19.08 -38.80
CA SER A 11 17.28 18.70 -39.09
C SER A 11 18.35 18.65 -37.96
N SER A 12 19.10 17.57 -37.70
CA SER A 12 20.18 16.93 -38.52
C SER A 12 21.29 17.91 -38.98
N SER A 13 22.59 17.62 -38.98
CA SER A 13 23.41 16.41 -38.69
C SER A 13 24.58 16.80 -37.69
N SER A 14 25.73 16.14 -37.46
CA SER A 14 26.62 15.26 -38.27
C SER A 14 27.74 14.60 -37.44
N ASP A 15 28.05 13.33 -37.75
CA ASP A 15 29.38 12.67 -37.84
C ASP A 15 30.26 12.51 -36.55
N ASP A 16 31.25 11.60 -36.44
CA ASP A 16 31.94 10.76 -37.45
C ASP A 16 32.41 9.36 -36.90
N GLU A 17 32.96 8.50 -37.77
CA GLU A 17 33.26 7.06 -37.57
C GLU A 17 34.54 6.68 -36.77
N SER A 18 34.83 5.37 -36.63
CA SER A 18 35.94 4.79 -37.43
C SER A 18 36.11 3.25 -37.35
N ARG A 19 36.61 2.69 -38.47
CA ARG A 19 37.26 1.36 -38.69
C ARG A 19 36.37 0.14 -39.01
N SER A 20 36.70 -0.72 -40.00
CA SER A 20 37.72 -0.58 -41.07
C SER A 20 37.64 -1.67 -42.17
N GLY A 21 37.84 -1.28 -43.44
CA GLY A 21 38.17 -2.15 -44.59
C GLY A 21 36.95 -2.64 -45.38
N GLY A 22 36.89 -2.63 -46.73
CA GLY A 22 37.90 -2.38 -47.77
C GLY A 22 38.11 -3.67 -48.60
N VAL A 23 37.97 -3.70 -49.94
CA VAL A 23 38.84 -3.02 -50.92
C VAL A 23 38.26 -3.14 -52.36
N LYS A 24 38.16 -2.01 -53.11
CA LYS A 24 38.31 -1.79 -54.60
C LYS A 24 37.52 -2.69 -55.59
N ARG A 25 37.14 -2.30 -56.82
CA ARG A 25 37.36 -1.12 -57.71
C ARG A 25 36.35 -1.22 -58.89
N GLY A 26 36.06 -0.16 -59.67
CA GLY A 26 35.73 -0.41 -61.10
C GLY A 26 34.74 0.45 -61.92
N GLN A 27 34.82 1.79 -61.88
CA GLN A 27 34.52 2.67 -63.04
C GLN A 27 33.04 2.85 -63.50
N VAL A 28 32.86 3.78 -64.46
CA VAL A 28 31.62 4.52 -64.78
C VAL A 28 31.48 4.72 -66.30
N VAL A 29 30.24 4.78 -66.81
CA VAL A 29 29.85 5.55 -68.02
C VAL A 29 28.41 6.09 -67.84
N VAL A 30 27.79 6.72 -68.83
CA VAL A 30 26.78 7.79 -68.68
C VAL A 30 25.52 7.58 -69.55
N THR A 31 24.48 8.42 -69.36
CA THR A 31 23.29 8.71 -70.19
C THR A 31 22.03 7.84 -69.99
N ASP A 32 20.80 8.32 -70.24
CA ASP A 32 20.16 9.63 -70.01
C ASP A 32 18.64 9.52 -70.29
N GLY A 33 17.81 10.25 -69.54
CA GLY A 33 16.46 10.73 -69.93
C GLY A 33 15.34 9.71 -70.26
N TRP A 34 14.15 9.92 -69.68
CA TRP A 34 12.99 10.53 -70.34
C TRP A 34 11.73 10.35 -69.47
N GLU A 35 10.94 11.41 -69.34
CA GLU A 35 9.72 11.45 -68.53
C GLU A 35 8.49 11.02 -69.34
N TRP A 36 7.41 10.63 -68.67
CA TRP A 36 6.18 11.42 -68.77
C TRP A 36 5.28 11.31 -67.53
N THR A 37 4.53 12.36 -67.26
CA THR A 37 3.64 12.53 -66.10
C THR A 37 2.17 12.31 -66.45
N VAL A 38 1.34 12.03 -65.45
CA VAL A 38 -0.12 12.25 -65.51
C VAL A 38 -0.62 12.66 -64.13
N ASP A 39 -0.70 13.97 -63.89
CA ASP A 39 -1.35 14.52 -62.71
C ASP A 39 -2.88 14.35 -62.81
N ALA A 40 -3.48 13.91 -61.70
CA ALA A 40 -4.93 13.86 -61.53
C ALA A 40 -5.34 14.79 -60.38
N GLN A 41 -5.74 16.02 -60.70
CA GLN A 41 -6.37 16.93 -59.76
C GLN A 41 -7.79 17.28 -60.20
N ALA A 42 -8.72 17.24 -59.25
CA ALA A 42 -10.10 17.65 -59.45
C ALA A 42 -10.51 18.61 -58.33
N ARG A 43 -11.07 19.77 -58.70
CA ARG A 43 -12.26 20.38 -58.06
C ARG A 43 -12.63 21.75 -58.66
N GLU A 44 -13.95 21.99 -58.72
CA GLU A 44 -14.69 23.25 -58.43
C GLU A 44 -14.19 24.58 -59.08
N ALA A 45 -15.01 25.45 -59.68
CA ALA A 45 -16.45 25.68 -59.50
C ALA A 45 -17.13 26.49 -60.64
N ASN A 46 -18.47 26.53 -60.59
CA ASN A 46 -19.39 27.63 -60.92
C ASN A 46 -19.68 28.13 -62.38
N VAL A 47 -20.95 27.86 -62.77
CA VAL A 47 -22.01 28.86 -63.10
C VAL A 47 -22.12 29.48 -64.52
N HIS A 48 -23.38 29.51 -65.01
CA HIS A 48 -23.93 30.21 -66.21
C HIS A 48 -23.52 29.66 -67.60
N GLN A 49 -24.34 29.71 -68.67
CA GLN A 49 -25.79 30.00 -68.82
C GLN A 49 -26.35 29.47 -70.18
N HIS A 50 -27.64 29.09 -70.20
CA HIS A 50 -28.61 29.24 -71.31
C HIS A 50 -28.54 28.49 -72.68
N HIS A 51 -29.76 28.17 -73.17
CA HIS A 51 -30.23 27.97 -74.57
C HIS A 51 -29.79 26.70 -75.35
N ASN A 52 -30.57 26.15 -76.29
CA ASN A 52 -32.05 26.10 -76.49
C ASN A 52 -32.44 25.03 -77.56
N GLY A 53 -33.58 24.34 -77.38
CA GLY A 53 -34.29 23.55 -78.42
C GLY A 53 -33.66 22.20 -78.84
N GLY A 54 -34.40 21.27 -79.48
CA GLY A 54 -35.87 21.24 -79.66
C GLY A 54 -36.34 20.30 -80.79
N GLY A 55 -37.16 19.29 -80.46
CA GLY A 55 -37.82 18.38 -81.42
C GLY A 55 -36.90 17.29 -82.03
N GLY A 56 -37.42 16.16 -82.54
CA GLY A 56 -38.80 15.67 -82.54
C GLY A 56 -39.29 15.24 -83.93
N GLY A 57 -39.03 13.99 -84.33
CA GLY A 57 -39.58 13.45 -85.58
C GLY A 57 -38.95 12.14 -86.07
N GLY A 58 -39.81 11.19 -86.45
CA GLY A 58 -39.55 10.09 -87.38
C GLY A 58 -40.85 9.83 -88.17
N PRO A 59 -41.08 8.67 -88.81
CA PRO A 59 -40.16 7.60 -89.21
C PRO A 59 -40.12 7.46 -90.75
N VAL A 60 -39.50 6.39 -91.31
CA VAL A 60 -39.97 5.63 -92.51
C VAL A 60 -39.04 4.43 -92.78
N ALA A 61 -39.57 3.36 -93.38
CA ALA A 61 -38.86 2.12 -93.76
C ALA A 61 -38.34 2.17 -95.22
N GLY A 62 -37.51 1.27 -95.74
CA GLY A 62 -36.88 0.06 -95.15
C GLY A 62 -36.05 -0.69 -96.22
N GLY A 63 -35.40 -1.80 -95.84
CA GLY A 63 -34.55 -2.60 -96.75
C GLY A 63 -34.32 -4.04 -96.26
N PRO A 64 -33.90 -4.97 -97.15
CA PRO A 64 -34.00 -6.42 -96.88
C PRO A 64 -32.94 -6.96 -95.92
N ARG A 65 -33.33 -7.95 -95.10
CA ARG A 65 -32.45 -8.67 -94.18
C ARG A 65 -31.39 -9.49 -94.93
N LYS A 66 -30.15 -9.41 -94.46
CA LYS A 66 -29.04 -10.33 -94.74
C LYS A 66 -28.65 -11.05 -93.44
N PRO A 67 -28.00 -12.23 -93.48
CA PRO A 67 -27.74 -13.03 -92.26
C PRO A 67 -26.93 -12.25 -91.22
N LYS A 68 -27.27 -12.43 -89.94
CA LYS A 68 -26.47 -11.90 -88.83
C LYS A 68 -25.09 -12.53 -88.86
N LYS A 69 -24.04 -11.71 -89.02
CA LYS A 69 -22.71 -12.09 -88.51
C LYS A 69 -22.81 -12.10 -86.99
N THR A 70 -22.27 -13.14 -86.36
CA THR A 70 -22.02 -13.12 -84.91
C THR A 70 -20.92 -12.10 -84.62
N THR A 71 -21.24 -11.12 -83.77
CA THR A 71 -20.26 -10.22 -83.18
C THR A 71 -19.53 -10.96 -82.06
N ASN A 72 -18.19 -11.00 -82.11
CA ASN A 72 -17.39 -11.47 -80.98
C ASN A 72 -17.40 -10.40 -79.88
N GLU A 73 -18.50 -10.37 -79.13
CA GLU A 73 -18.70 -9.49 -77.99
C GLU A 73 -17.78 -9.92 -76.84
N LYS A 74 -16.85 -9.03 -76.47
CA LYS A 74 -15.96 -9.23 -75.32
C LYS A 74 -16.57 -8.57 -74.09
N LEU A 75 -16.93 -9.38 -73.09
CA LEU A 75 -17.29 -8.88 -71.76
C LEU A 75 -16.01 -8.42 -71.05
N PHE A 76 -16.04 -7.20 -70.51
CA PHE A 76 -15.01 -6.67 -69.62
C PHE A 76 -15.65 -6.47 -68.23
N ILE A 77 -15.01 -6.98 -67.19
CA ILE A 77 -15.47 -6.86 -65.81
C ILE A 77 -14.45 -6.00 -65.05
N GLN A 78 -14.91 -4.90 -64.44
CA GLN A 78 -14.11 -4.06 -63.56
C GLN A 78 -14.37 -4.47 -62.10
N MET A 79 -13.32 -4.55 -61.30
CA MET A 79 -13.36 -5.00 -59.90
C MET A 79 -12.53 -4.07 -59.01
N GLU A 80 -12.69 -4.20 -57.69
CA GLU A 80 -11.87 -3.52 -56.69
C GLU A 80 -10.40 -3.97 -56.78
N TYR A 81 -9.46 -3.01 -56.76
CA TYR A 81 -8.04 -3.33 -56.69
C TYR A 81 -7.65 -3.65 -55.23
N CYS A 82 -7.50 -4.94 -54.93
CA CYS A 82 -6.96 -5.41 -53.65
C CYS A 82 -5.44 -5.17 -53.64
N GLY A 83 -5.01 -4.08 -53.01
CA GLY A 83 -3.59 -3.65 -53.02
C GLY A 83 -2.65 -4.44 -52.10
N GLY A 84 -3.15 -5.46 -51.41
CA GLY A 84 -2.34 -6.42 -50.64
C GLY A 84 -1.87 -7.60 -51.49
N ASN A 85 -1.46 -8.67 -50.80
CA ASN A 85 -1.04 -9.93 -51.40
C ASN A 85 -2.22 -10.90 -51.60
N THR A 86 -2.09 -11.90 -52.46
CA THR A 86 -3.00 -13.06 -52.41
C THR A 86 -2.64 -13.95 -51.21
N LEU A 87 -3.58 -14.78 -50.75
CA LEU A 87 -3.30 -15.74 -49.69
C LEU A 87 -2.22 -16.76 -50.10
N ARG A 88 -2.06 -17.04 -51.41
CA ARG A 88 -0.95 -17.86 -51.92
C ARG A 88 0.41 -17.23 -51.55
N ASP A 89 0.58 -15.94 -51.83
CA ASP A 89 1.83 -15.23 -51.56
C ASP A 89 2.10 -15.14 -50.05
N VAL A 90 1.06 -14.99 -49.21
CA VAL A 90 1.20 -14.94 -47.74
C VAL A 90 1.57 -16.32 -47.15
N ILE A 91 1.08 -17.41 -47.73
CA ILE A 91 1.54 -18.78 -47.40
C ILE A 91 3.01 -18.96 -47.83
N ASP A 92 3.35 -18.53 -49.06
CA ASP A 92 4.72 -18.66 -49.61
C ASP A 92 5.74 -17.70 -48.95
N GLN A 93 5.30 -16.73 -48.15
CA GLN A 93 6.16 -15.94 -47.25
C GLN A 93 6.62 -16.71 -45.99
N LEU A 94 6.39 -18.03 -45.92
CA LEU A 94 6.98 -19.01 -44.99
C LEU A 94 6.80 -18.71 -43.48
N SER A 95 5.87 -17.82 -43.14
CA SER A 95 5.75 -17.22 -41.81
C SER A 95 4.32 -17.20 -41.25
N LEU A 96 3.29 -17.35 -42.09
CA LEU A 96 1.89 -17.35 -41.67
C LEU A 96 1.59 -18.39 -40.57
N TRP A 97 2.02 -19.65 -40.78
CA TRP A 97 1.85 -20.77 -39.84
C TRP A 97 2.47 -20.56 -38.45
N LYS A 98 3.31 -19.53 -38.26
CA LYS A 98 3.94 -19.18 -36.97
C LYS A 98 3.09 -18.22 -36.13
N SER A 99 1.97 -17.73 -36.66
CA SER A 99 1.13 -16.71 -36.04
C SER A 99 -0.32 -17.19 -36.03
N GLU A 100 -0.65 -18.01 -35.03
CA GLU A 100 -1.98 -18.66 -34.90
C GLU A 100 -3.13 -17.64 -34.97
N ASP A 101 -2.98 -16.48 -34.32
CA ASP A 101 -3.96 -15.39 -34.35
C ASP A 101 -4.28 -14.93 -35.77
N LYS A 102 -3.26 -14.77 -36.64
CA LYS A 102 -3.44 -14.36 -38.03
C LYS A 102 -4.12 -15.45 -38.86
N VAL A 103 -3.76 -16.72 -38.63
CA VAL A 103 -4.42 -17.83 -39.31
C VAL A 103 -5.89 -17.91 -38.91
N TRP A 104 -6.23 -17.69 -37.64
CA TRP A 104 -7.61 -17.62 -37.17
C TRP A 104 -8.39 -16.44 -37.74
N THR A 105 -7.83 -15.22 -37.75
CA THR A 105 -8.47 -14.05 -38.35
C THR A 105 -8.76 -14.28 -39.83
N LEU A 106 -7.77 -14.70 -40.62
CA LEU A 106 -7.95 -14.97 -42.04
C LEU A 106 -8.97 -16.10 -42.28
N PHE A 107 -8.84 -17.23 -41.57
CA PHE A 107 -9.79 -18.34 -41.68
C PHE A 107 -11.23 -17.91 -41.35
N ARG A 108 -11.41 -17.11 -40.30
CA ARG A 108 -12.73 -16.62 -39.90
C ARG A 108 -13.32 -15.67 -40.93
N GLN A 109 -12.55 -14.72 -41.46
CA GLN A 109 -13.05 -13.81 -42.50
C GLN A 109 -13.38 -14.54 -43.80
N ILE A 110 -12.57 -15.54 -44.22
CA ILE A 110 -12.88 -16.42 -45.36
C ILE A 110 -14.19 -17.19 -45.11
N LEU A 111 -14.38 -17.75 -43.92
CA LEU A 111 -15.56 -18.51 -43.56
C LEU A 111 -16.83 -17.65 -43.47
N GLU A 112 -16.73 -16.42 -42.95
CA GLU A 112 -17.83 -15.44 -42.95
C GLU A 112 -18.21 -15.01 -44.38
N ALA A 113 -17.23 -14.85 -45.29
CA ALA A 113 -17.49 -14.59 -46.71
C ALA A 113 -18.15 -15.78 -47.43
N ILE A 114 -17.71 -17.01 -47.15
CA ILE A 114 -18.32 -18.24 -47.70
C ILE A 114 -19.76 -18.41 -47.18
N ALA A 115 -20.01 -18.13 -45.90
CA ALA A 115 -21.36 -18.16 -45.32
C ALA A 115 -22.31 -17.18 -46.03
N TYR A 116 -21.85 -15.96 -46.32
CA TYR A 116 -22.63 -14.94 -47.03
C TYR A 116 -23.05 -15.39 -48.45
N ILE A 117 -22.10 -15.89 -49.26
CA ILE A 117 -22.44 -16.35 -50.62
C ILE A 117 -23.33 -17.61 -50.59
N HIS A 118 -23.18 -18.48 -49.58
CA HIS A 118 -24.07 -19.63 -49.38
C HIS A 118 -25.50 -19.19 -49.00
N SER A 119 -25.69 -18.14 -48.20
CA SER A 119 -27.03 -17.57 -47.93
C SER A 119 -27.67 -16.93 -49.16
N GLU A 120 -26.89 -16.33 -50.06
CA GLU A 120 -27.36 -15.82 -51.37
C GLU A 120 -27.64 -16.93 -52.41
N GLY A 121 -27.48 -18.20 -52.00
CA GLY A 121 -27.66 -19.37 -52.84
C GLY A 121 -26.61 -19.46 -53.96
N VAL A 122 -25.37 -19.05 -53.70
CA VAL A 122 -24.25 -19.10 -54.64
C VAL A 122 -23.18 -20.07 -54.12
N ILE A 123 -22.77 -21.01 -54.97
CA ILE A 123 -21.65 -21.94 -54.73
C ILE A 123 -20.46 -21.43 -55.55
N HIS A 124 -19.29 -21.25 -54.94
CA HIS A 124 -18.12 -20.62 -55.58
C HIS A 124 -17.33 -21.59 -56.46
N ARG A 125 -17.18 -22.84 -56.02
CA ARG A 125 -16.61 -24.00 -56.75
C ARG A 125 -15.11 -23.94 -57.03
N ASP A 126 -14.42 -22.87 -56.62
CA ASP A 126 -12.99 -22.63 -56.87
C ASP A 126 -12.32 -21.86 -55.71
N ILE A 127 -12.61 -22.26 -54.48
CA ILE A 127 -11.97 -21.72 -53.27
C ILE A 127 -10.53 -22.25 -53.20
N LYS A 128 -9.54 -21.38 -53.44
CA LYS A 128 -8.11 -21.71 -53.42
C LYS A 128 -7.28 -20.46 -53.05
N PRO A 129 -6.06 -20.58 -52.51
CA PRO A 129 -5.28 -19.42 -52.06
C PRO A 129 -5.03 -18.31 -53.10
N PRO A 130 -4.89 -18.58 -54.42
CA PRO A 130 -4.84 -17.52 -55.43
C PRO A 130 -6.12 -16.69 -55.61
N ASN A 131 -7.29 -17.22 -55.22
CA ASN A 131 -8.60 -16.56 -55.40
C ASN A 131 -9.06 -15.83 -54.12
N ILE A 132 -8.19 -15.77 -53.11
CA ILE A 132 -8.41 -15.06 -51.85
C ILE A 132 -7.38 -13.94 -51.77
N PHE A 133 -7.87 -12.70 -51.80
CA PHE A 133 -7.08 -11.48 -51.85
C PHE A 133 -7.10 -10.78 -50.49
N LEU A 134 -6.07 -9.99 -50.21
CA LEU A 134 -6.05 -9.07 -49.08
C LEU A 134 -6.05 -7.62 -49.58
N ASP A 135 -6.76 -6.73 -48.89
CA ASP A 135 -6.59 -5.28 -49.08
C ASP A 135 -5.36 -4.74 -48.33
N ALA A 136 -5.15 -3.42 -48.35
CA ALA A 136 -3.97 -2.79 -47.75
C ALA A 136 -3.96 -2.89 -46.22
N GLU A 137 -5.15 -3.00 -45.62
CA GLU A 137 -5.41 -3.18 -44.19
C GLU A 137 -5.27 -4.67 -43.78
N GLY A 138 -5.26 -5.60 -44.74
CA GLY A 138 -5.11 -7.04 -44.52
C GLY A 138 -6.42 -7.81 -44.35
N THR A 139 -7.55 -7.20 -44.73
CA THR A 139 -8.88 -7.84 -44.71
C THR A 139 -9.07 -8.73 -45.92
N VAL A 140 -9.71 -9.87 -45.73
CA VAL A 140 -10.00 -10.85 -46.78
C VAL A 140 -11.07 -10.34 -47.76
N LYS A 141 -10.75 -10.40 -49.06
CA LYS A 141 -11.71 -10.31 -50.17
C LYS A 141 -11.71 -11.63 -50.95
N LEU A 142 -12.87 -12.22 -51.16
CA LEU A 142 -13.06 -13.45 -51.96
C LEU A 142 -13.41 -13.09 -53.41
N GLY A 143 -12.72 -13.68 -54.40
CA GLY A 143 -12.86 -13.30 -55.80
C GLY A 143 -12.72 -14.46 -56.79
N ASP A 144 -12.82 -14.12 -58.09
CA ASP A 144 -12.91 -15.08 -59.21
C ASP A 144 -14.09 -16.06 -59.10
N PHE A 145 -15.30 -15.50 -59.26
CA PHE A 145 -16.55 -16.25 -59.38
C PHE A 145 -16.73 -16.91 -60.77
N GLY A 146 -15.68 -17.08 -61.57
CA GLY A 146 -15.77 -17.55 -62.97
C GLY A 146 -16.37 -18.95 -63.15
N LEU A 147 -16.37 -19.78 -62.09
CA LEU A 147 -16.98 -21.12 -62.06
C LEU A 147 -18.25 -21.20 -61.18
N ALA A 148 -18.68 -20.09 -60.60
CA ALA A 148 -19.75 -20.05 -59.60
C ALA A 148 -21.13 -20.39 -60.18
N THR A 149 -22.06 -20.83 -59.33
CA THR A 149 -23.44 -21.14 -59.77
C THR A 149 -24.46 -21.01 -58.65
N LYS A 150 -25.75 -21.05 -59.01
CA LYS A 150 -26.84 -21.28 -58.04
C LYS A 150 -27.24 -22.77 -58.06
N PRO A 151 -27.51 -23.42 -56.91
CA PRO A 151 -27.93 -24.82 -56.90
C PRO A 151 -29.25 -24.98 -57.68
N PRO A 152 -29.47 -26.13 -58.35
CA PRO A 152 -30.76 -26.41 -58.97
C PRO A 152 -31.89 -26.30 -57.95
N LYS A 153 -33.02 -25.69 -58.34
CA LYS A 153 -34.23 -25.73 -57.51
C LYS A 153 -34.75 -27.17 -57.46
N ASP A 154 -34.54 -27.85 -56.34
CA ASP A 154 -35.19 -29.14 -56.10
C ASP A 154 -36.69 -28.91 -55.92
N VAL A 155 -37.48 -29.49 -56.84
CA VAL A 155 -38.95 -29.47 -56.76
C VAL A 155 -39.37 -30.42 -55.65
N ARG A 156 -39.65 -29.88 -54.47
CA ARG A 156 -40.27 -30.63 -53.38
C ARG A 156 -41.77 -30.70 -53.61
N GLU A 157 -42.30 -31.92 -53.71
CA GLU A 157 -43.72 -32.19 -53.47
C GLU A 157 -44.03 -31.85 -51.99
N GLY A 158 -45.23 -31.33 -51.71
CA GLY A 158 -45.50 -30.57 -50.48
C GLY A 158 -46.42 -31.26 -49.46
N SER A 159 -46.68 -30.54 -48.36
CA SER A 159 -47.57 -30.87 -47.22
C SER A 159 -47.22 -32.14 -46.43
N HIS A 160 -47.28 -32.16 -45.10
CA HIS A 160 -48.13 -31.39 -44.19
C HIS A 160 -47.40 -30.72 -43.02
N ASP A 161 -48.07 -29.72 -42.44
CA ASP A 161 -47.77 -29.02 -41.21
C ASP A 161 -48.29 -29.79 -39.96
N ASP A 162 -47.82 -29.39 -38.77
CA ASP A 162 -48.59 -29.21 -37.51
C ASP A 162 -47.59 -28.98 -36.33
N ASP A 163 -47.61 -27.75 -35.77
CA ASP A 163 -47.46 -27.26 -34.38
C ASP A 163 -46.63 -28.07 -33.32
N ASP A 164 -45.84 -27.53 -32.37
CA ASP A 164 -45.51 -26.17 -31.85
C ASP A 164 -43.95 -26.10 -31.61
N ASP A 165 -43.23 -25.01 -31.27
CA ASP A 165 -43.39 -24.03 -30.17
C ASP A 165 -42.40 -22.82 -30.27
N ASP A 166 -42.59 -21.80 -29.41
CA ASP A 166 -41.64 -20.73 -28.97
C ASP A 166 -41.04 -19.66 -29.94
N ALA A 167 -41.84 -18.61 -30.17
CA ALA A 167 -41.62 -17.22 -29.67
C ALA A 167 -40.36 -16.34 -30.00
N ILE A 168 -40.64 -15.26 -30.74
CA ILE A 168 -40.18 -13.85 -30.56
C ILE A 168 -38.67 -13.50 -30.74
N LEU A 169 -38.38 -12.81 -31.85
CA LEU A 169 -37.77 -11.47 -31.84
C LEU A 169 -38.07 -10.74 -33.15
N ASP A 170 -38.39 -9.44 -33.09
CA ASP A 170 -38.97 -8.71 -34.23
C ASP A 170 -38.36 -7.31 -34.44
N HIS A 171 -38.49 -6.79 -35.67
CA HIS A 171 -38.27 -5.41 -36.14
C HIS A 171 -36.87 -4.74 -35.99
N VAL A 172 -36.13 -4.70 -37.11
CA VAL A 172 -35.31 -3.52 -37.52
C VAL A 172 -35.57 -3.29 -39.03
N PRO A 173 -35.79 -2.04 -39.52
CA PRO A 173 -36.58 -1.83 -40.74
C PRO A 173 -35.82 -1.93 -42.08
N SER A 174 -36.58 -2.23 -43.14
CA SER A 174 -36.13 -2.44 -44.51
C SER A 174 -35.68 -1.17 -45.24
N LEU A 175 -34.66 -1.29 -46.10
CA LEU A 175 -34.40 -0.37 -47.20
C LEU A 175 -34.97 -0.93 -48.52
N ASN A 176 -35.50 -0.05 -49.36
CA ASN A 176 -36.32 -0.39 -50.53
C ASN A 176 -35.43 -0.66 -51.77
N VAL A 177 -35.57 -1.84 -52.39
CA VAL A 177 -34.81 -2.24 -53.60
C VAL A 177 -35.74 -2.66 -54.75
N ASN A 178 -36.72 -1.79 -55.07
CA ASN A 178 -37.47 -1.89 -56.33
C ASN A 178 -36.70 -1.21 -57.47
N HIS A 179 -35.84 -1.95 -58.18
CA HIS A 179 -35.51 -1.81 -59.62
C HIS A 179 -34.27 -2.65 -59.99
N LEU A 180 -34.46 -3.91 -60.40
CA LEU A 180 -33.51 -4.65 -61.28
C LEU A 180 -34.08 -6.00 -61.80
N THR A 181 -35.39 -6.03 -62.10
CA THR A 181 -35.99 -7.10 -62.89
C THR A 181 -35.86 -6.77 -64.38
N ASP A 182 -34.86 -7.36 -65.05
CA ASP A 182 -34.90 -7.80 -66.46
C ASP A 182 -33.51 -8.21 -66.96
N ILE A 183 -33.32 -9.51 -67.25
CA ILE A 183 -32.41 -10.07 -68.27
C ILE A 183 -32.71 -11.59 -68.40
N PRO A 184 -32.68 -12.22 -69.59
CA PRO A 184 -33.22 -13.57 -69.78
C PRO A 184 -32.19 -14.69 -69.48
N THR A 185 -32.67 -15.82 -68.96
CA THR A 185 -31.93 -17.09 -68.94
C THR A 185 -31.93 -17.77 -70.31
N TYR A 186 -30.84 -18.47 -70.65
CA TYR A 186 -30.72 -19.24 -71.88
C TYR A 186 -30.13 -20.64 -71.62
N GLU A 187 -30.98 -21.67 -71.71
CA GLU A 187 -30.58 -23.00 -72.14
C GLU A 187 -31.24 -23.26 -73.49
N SER A 188 -30.46 -23.50 -74.55
CA SER A 188 -30.89 -24.39 -75.65
C SER A 188 -29.76 -24.72 -76.63
N ILE A 189 -29.91 -25.91 -77.25
CA ILE A 189 -29.14 -26.50 -78.35
C ILE A 189 -27.82 -27.17 -77.95
N SER A 190 -27.60 -28.36 -78.51
CA SER A 190 -26.54 -29.31 -78.15
C SER A 190 -25.61 -29.61 -79.34
N ARG A 191 -24.36 -29.99 -79.01
CA ARG A 191 -23.61 -31.14 -79.56
C ARG A 191 -23.71 -31.47 -81.07
N ASP A 192 -22.57 -31.43 -81.77
CA ASP A 192 -22.09 -32.50 -82.69
C ASP A 192 -20.59 -32.34 -83.06
N GLN A 193 -20.02 -33.17 -83.95
CA GLN A 193 -18.60 -33.61 -83.90
C GLN A 193 -17.71 -33.34 -85.16
N ALA A 194 -16.44 -32.98 -84.91
CA ALA A 194 -15.16 -33.48 -85.51
C ALA A 194 -14.70 -33.18 -86.98
N VAL A 195 -13.36 -33.37 -87.15
CA VAL A 195 -12.54 -33.75 -88.36
C VAL A 195 -11.51 -32.73 -88.95
N GLU A 196 -10.21 -33.03 -88.69
CA GLU A 196 -8.94 -33.00 -89.49
C GLU A 196 -8.43 -31.79 -90.34
N ASP A 197 -7.14 -31.41 -90.09
CA ASP A 197 -5.96 -31.04 -90.95
C ASP A 197 -6.05 -29.94 -92.08
N ASP A 198 -4.98 -29.31 -92.63
CA ASP A 198 -3.53 -29.59 -92.63
C ASP A 198 -2.56 -28.36 -92.86
N HIS A 199 -1.27 -28.55 -92.50
CA HIS A 199 0.07 -27.99 -92.88
C HIS A 199 0.45 -26.52 -93.27
N ASP A 200 1.57 -26.09 -92.63
CA ASP A 200 2.83 -25.45 -93.12
C ASP A 200 3.07 -23.90 -93.24
N GLY A 201 4.24 -23.48 -92.73
CA GLY A 201 5.24 -22.72 -93.53
C GLY A 201 5.50 -21.21 -93.33
N GLY A 202 6.31 -20.78 -92.35
CA GLY A 202 6.98 -19.44 -92.39
C GLY A 202 7.50 -18.85 -91.07
N VAL A 203 8.64 -18.15 -91.09
CA VAL A 203 9.33 -17.59 -89.89
C VAL A 203 9.26 -16.06 -89.81
N GLN A 204 9.01 -15.50 -88.62
CA GLN A 204 9.26 -14.09 -88.27
C GLN A 204 9.69 -13.92 -86.80
N ASP A 205 10.11 -12.69 -86.43
CA ASP A 205 10.89 -12.36 -85.24
C ASP A 205 10.05 -12.10 -83.95
N LEU A 206 10.72 -12.03 -82.80
CA LEU A 206 10.11 -12.15 -81.47
C LEU A 206 9.19 -11.00 -81.04
N THR A 207 7.93 -11.36 -80.71
CA THR A 207 7.24 -10.83 -79.51
C THR A 207 6.66 -12.00 -78.72
N VAL A 208 7.39 -12.47 -77.70
CA VAL A 208 7.00 -13.64 -76.91
C VAL A 208 5.88 -13.26 -75.92
N SER A 209 4.66 -13.75 -76.18
CA SER A 209 3.59 -13.78 -75.17
C SER A 209 3.98 -14.71 -74.01
N TYR A 210 3.49 -14.41 -72.81
CA TYR A 210 3.97 -15.01 -71.56
C TYR A 210 3.47 -16.46 -71.28
N GLU A 211 3.19 -17.24 -72.32
CA GLU A 211 2.58 -18.58 -72.28
C GLU A 211 3.61 -19.72 -72.29
N SER A 212 4.69 -19.61 -71.49
CA SER A 212 5.71 -20.68 -71.43
C SER A 212 6.39 -20.91 -70.07
N LEU A 213 5.86 -20.37 -68.96
CA LEU A 213 6.36 -20.65 -67.60
C LEU A 213 5.26 -20.98 -66.58
N ASN A 214 4.43 -22.01 -66.85
CA ASN A 214 3.75 -22.75 -65.78
C ASN A 214 3.12 -24.11 -66.21
N ILE A 215 3.93 -25.01 -66.77
CA ILE A 215 3.50 -26.37 -67.18
C ILE A 215 3.03 -27.25 -65.99
N THR A 216 3.17 -26.78 -64.74
CA THR A 216 2.66 -27.41 -63.51
C THR A 216 1.34 -26.81 -62.96
N ALA A 217 0.85 -25.68 -63.47
CA ALA A 217 -0.28 -24.96 -62.86
C ALA A 217 -1.62 -25.73 -62.87
N GLY A 218 -1.84 -26.56 -63.90
CA GLY A 218 -3.02 -27.42 -63.99
C GLY A 218 -3.10 -28.49 -62.89
N VAL A 219 -1.95 -28.90 -62.33
CA VAL A 219 -1.87 -29.93 -61.28
C VAL A 219 -2.20 -29.34 -59.90
N GLY A 220 -1.73 -28.12 -59.62
CA GLY A 220 -1.91 -27.46 -58.32
C GLY A 220 -3.35 -27.11 -57.98
N THR A 221 -4.16 -26.74 -58.99
CA THR A 221 -5.58 -26.39 -58.79
C THR A 221 -6.44 -27.62 -58.46
N ALA A 222 -6.04 -28.82 -58.90
CA ALA A 222 -6.82 -30.03 -58.69
C ALA A 222 -7.07 -30.32 -57.20
N PHE A 223 -6.07 -30.15 -56.33
CA PHE A 223 -6.11 -30.59 -54.93
C PHE A 223 -7.28 -30.07 -54.10
N TYR A 224 -7.66 -28.80 -54.26
CA TYR A 224 -8.75 -28.15 -53.51
C TYR A 224 -10.15 -28.57 -53.98
N ARG A 225 -10.29 -29.15 -55.18
CA ARG A 225 -11.57 -29.64 -55.72
C ARG A 225 -12.10 -30.79 -54.86
N ALA A 226 -13.39 -30.76 -54.53
CA ALA A 226 -14.01 -31.81 -53.74
C ALA A 226 -14.20 -33.11 -54.56
N PRO A 227 -14.03 -34.32 -53.98
CA PRO A 227 -14.06 -35.58 -54.74
C PRO A 227 -15.38 -35.86 -55.49
N GLU A 228 -16.48 -35.28 -55.07
CA GLU A 228 -17.77 -35.37 -55.76
C GLU A 228 -17.86 -34.51 -57.04
N GLN A 229 -17.03 -33.47 -57.20
CA GLN A 229 -17.02 -32.61 -58.40
C GLN A 229 -16.36 -33.28 -59.61
N GLU A 230 -15.71 -34.43 -59.44
CA GLU A 230 -14.99 -35.16 -60.50
C GLU A 230 -15.79 -36.37 -61.03
N LYS A 231 -16.97 -36.64 -60.47
CA LYS A 231 -17.88 -37.69 -60.95
C LYS A 231 -18.87 -37.11 -61.95
N GLU A 232 -18.70 -37.43 -63.23
CA GLU A 232 -19.62 -37.01 -64.28
C GLU A 232 -21.08 -37.35 -63.92
N GLY A 233 -21.97 -36.36 -64.06
CA GLY A 233 -23.41 -36.53 -63.83
C GLY A 233 -23.91 -36.34 -62.39
N GLN A 234 -23.05 -36.19 -61.37
CA GLN A 234 -23.53 -35.91 -60.00
C GLN A 234 -23.79 -34.42 -59.76
N ARG A 235 -24.97 -34.08 -59.21
CA ARG A 235 -25.26 -32.76 -58.65
C ARG A 235 -24.52 -32.59 -57.32
N TYR A 236 -23.69 -31.57 -57.21
CA TYR A 236 -22.99 -31.19 -55.98
C TYR A 236 -23.49 -29.85 -55.43
N ASN A 237 -23.32 -29.65 -54.12
CA ASN A 237 -23.90 -28.53 -53.37
C ASN A 237 -22.81 -27.68 -52.67
N GLN A 238 -23.23 -26.75 -51.81
CA GLN A 238 -22.34 -25.83 -51.08
C GLN A 238 -21.29 -26.52 -50.19
N LYS A 239 -21.45 -27.81 -49.85
CA LYS A 239 -20.45 -28.59 -49.08
C LYS A 239 -19.18 -28.89 -49.89
N ALA A 240 -19.16 -28.62 -51.20
CA ALA A 240 -17.94 -28.64 -52.03
C ALA A 240 -16.97 -27.51 -51.63
N ASP A 241 -17.46 -26.26 -51.52
CA ASP A 241 -16.65 -25.10 -51.09
C ASP A 241 -16.06 -25.32 -49.69
N MET A 242 -16.83 -25.98 -48.80
CA MET A 242 -16.39 -26.33 -47.45
C MET A 242 -15.23 -27.34 -47.45
N PHE A 243 -15.18 -28.27 -48.41
CA PHE A 243 -14.03 -29.18 -48.56
C PHE A 243 -12.79 -28.42 -49.02
N SER A 244 -12.94 -27.55 -50.03
CA SER A 244 -11.87 -26.68 -50.51
C SER A 244 -11.30 -25.79 -49.40
N LEU A 245 -12.16 -25.25 -48.54
CA LEU A 245 -11.79 -24.52 -47.31
C LEU A 245 -11.00 -25.39 -46.32
N GLY A 246 -11.34 -26.68 -46.17
CA GLY A 246 -10.61 -27.62 -45.31
C GLY A 246 -9.17 -27.88 -45.78
N ILE A 247 -8.99 -28.12 -47.09
CA ILE A 247 -7.67 -28.26 -47.72
C ILE A 247 -6.84 -26.97 -47.55
N LEU A 248 -7.48 -25.81 -47.73
CA LEU A 248 -6.86 -24.49 -47.57
C LEU A 248 -6.47 -24.20 -46.12
N PHE A 249 -7.30 -24.54 -45.14
CA PHE A 249 -7.02 -24.33 -43.71
C PHE A 249 -5.87 -25.21 -43.21
N PHE A 250 -5.80 -26.46 -43.67
CA PHE A 250 -4.64 -27.33 -43.45
C PHE A 250 -3.35 -26.72 -44.01
N GLU A 251 -3.40 -26.12 -45.20
CA GLU A 251 -2.22 -25.49 -45.82
C GLU A 251 -1.78 -24.21 -45.07
N MET A 252 -2.71 -23.36 -44.61
CA MET A 252 -2.36 -22.19 -43.78
C MET A 252 -1.70 -22.58 -42.45
N TRP A 253 -2.06 -23.74 -41.89
CA TRP A 253 -1.46 -24.29 -40.67
C TRP A 253 -0.24 -25.21 -40.93
N SER A 254 0.21 -25.34 -42.17
CA SER A 254 1.34 -26.20 -42.52
C SER A 254 2.66 -25.40 -42.53
N PRO A 255 3.72 -25.90 -41.86
CA PRO A 255 5.08 -25.48 -42.17
C PRO A 255 5.39 -25.72 -43.66
N PRO A 256 6.28 -24.93 -44.29
CA PRO A 256 6.57 -25.09 -45.71
C PRO A 256 7.22 -26.45 -46.00
N PHE A 257 6.62 -27.18 -46.93
CA PHE A 257 7.12 -28.45 -47.44
C PHE A 257 8.49 -28.25 -48.11
N THR A 258 9.41 -29.20 -47.95
CA THR A 258 10.76 -29.08 -48.50
C THR A 258 10.80 -29.43 -49.99
N THR A 259 9.84 -30.24 -50.46
CA THR A 259 9.62 -30.51 -51.88
C THR A 259 8.15 -30.37 -52.29
N LEU A 260 7.92 -30.11 -53.59
CA LEU A 260 6.57 -30.15 -54.18
C LEU A 260 5.93 -31.54 -54.10
N MET A 261 6.74 -32.60 -53.99
CA MET A 261 6.26 -33.98 -53.89
C MET A 261 5.70 -34.28 -52.49
N GLU A 262 6.37 -33.84 -51.43
CA GLU A 262 5.83 -33.89 -50.05
C GLU A 262 4.51 -33.11 -49.92
N ARG A 263 4.43 -31.92 -50.55
CA ARG A 263 3.19 -31.13 -50.59
C ARG A 263 2.08 -31.87 -51.32
N ALA A 264 2.37 -32.48 -52.47
CA ALA A 264 1.39 -33.25 -53.23
C ALA A 264 0.90 -34.49 -52.45
N GLU A 265 1.81 -35.23 -51.81
CA GLU A 265 1.49 -36.41 -50.99
C GLU A 265 0.59 -36.03 -49.80
N ALA A 266 0.96 -34.99 -49.03
CA ALA A 266 0.18 -34.52 -47.89
C ALA A 266 -1.24 -34.06 -48.28
N LEU A 267 -1.38 -33.34 -49.41
CA LEU A 267 -2.68 -32.89 -49.91
C LEU A 267 -3.51 -34.05 -50.51
N MET A 268 -2.87 -35.05 -51.12
CA MET A 268 -3.56 -36.26 -51.61
C MET A 268 -4.06 -37.14 -50.45
N ASP A 269 -3.27 -37.33 -49.38
CA ASP A 269 -3.68 -38.14 -48.24
C ASP A 269 -4.80 -37.49 -47.42
N LEU A 270 -4.77 -36.17 -47.23
CA LEU A 270 -5.90 -35.45 -46.65
C LEU A 270 -7.14 -35.56 -47.54
N ARG A 271 -7.00 -35.42 -48.86
CA ARG A 271 -8.12 -35.50 -49.81
C ARG A 271 -8.75 -36.90 -49.92
N GLN A 272 -7.93 -37.95 -50.00
CA GLN A 272 -8.38 -39.31 -50.31
C GLN A 272 -8.63 -40.16 -49.07
N ARG A 273 -7.85 -39.96 -48.01
CA ARG A 273 -7.86 -40.78 -46.78
C ARG A 273 -8.39 -40.02 -45.56
N ASN A 274 -8.55 -38.69 -45.65
CA ASN A 274 -8.79 -37.79 -44.53
C ASN A 274 -7.71 -37.93 -43.43
N GLN A 275 -6.44 -38.06 -43.85
CA GLN A 275 -5.29 -38.25 -42.97
C GLN A 275 -4.30 -37.10 -43.13
N CYS A 276 -3.91 -36.49 -42.01
CA CYS A 276 -2.86 -35.47 -42.00
C CYS A 276 -1.48 -36.13 -41.73
N PRO A 277 -0.36 -35.60 -42.27
CA PRO A 277 0.97 -36.12 -41.98
C PRO A 277 1.30 -36.07 -40.48
N SER A 278 1.95 -37.11 -39.96
CA SER A 278 2.32 -37.23 -38.53
C SER A 278 3.29 -36.14 -38.02
N GLN A 279 3.93 -35.41 -38.93
CA GLN A 279 4.79 -34.26 -38.65
C GLN A 279 4.04 -32.93 -38.54
N TRP A 280 2.77 -32.86 -38.96
CA TRP A 280 1.92 -31.68 -38.81
C TRP A 280 1.50 -31.51 -37.35
N LYS A 281 1.63 -30.28 -36.83
CA LYS A 281 1.33 -29.95 -35.43
C LYS A 281 0.38 -28.77 -35.40
N ALA A 282 -0.87 -29.02 -35.03
CA ALA A 282 -1.90 -28.00 -34.88
C ALA A 282 -2.71 -28.25 -33.58
N PRO A 283 -3.35 -27.22 -32.99
CA PRO A 283 -4.27 -27.38 -31.87
C PRO A 283 -5.42 -28.36 -32.15
N ALA A 284 -5.99 -28.96 -31.09
CA ALA A 284 -6.98 -30.05 -31.24
C ALA A 284 -8.27 -29.62 -31.97
N ASN A 285 -8.71 -28.37 -31.76
CA ASN A 285 -9.84 -27.80 -32.50
C ASN A 285 -9.51 -27.59 -34.00
N VAL A 286 -8.30 -27.15 -34.35
CA VAL A 286 -7.85 -27.06 -35.75
C VAL A 286 -7.87 -28.43 -36.44
N GLN A 287 -7.34 -29.46 -35.79
CA GLN A 287 -7.38 -30.85 -36.31
C GLN A 287 -8.84 -31.31 -36.52
N THR A 288 -9.72 -31.02 -35.55
CA THR A 288 -11.16 -31.35 -35.64
C THR A 288 -11.83 -30.65 -36.83
N ILE A 289 -11.60 -29.35 -37.01
CA ILE A 289 -12.16 -28.57 -38.14
C ILE A 289 -11.66 -29.12 -39.48
N VAL A 290 -10.34 -29.36 -39.63
CA VAL A 290 -9.76 -29.89 -40.87
C VAL A 290 -10.39 -31.25 -41.23
N HIS A 291 -10.47 -32.18 -40.28
CA HIS A 291 -11.06 -33.50 -40.53
C HIS A 291 -12.57 -33.47 -40.76
N TRP A 292 -13.29 -32.49 -40.21
CA TRP A 292 -14.73 -32.31 -40.42
C TRP A 292 -15.03 -31.69 -41.80
N LEU A 293 -14.22 -30.73 -42.24
CA LEU A 293 -14.31 -30.13 -43.58
C LEU A 293 -13.87 -31.10 -44.69
N CYS A 294 -12.79 -31.86 -44.48
CA CYS A 294 -12.25 -32.81 -45.45
C CYS A 294 -12.97 -34.18 -45.45
N ALA A 295 -14.16 -34.28 -44.84
CA ALA A 295 -14.90 -35.54 -44.78
C ALA A 295 -15.26 -36.08 -46.20
N PRO A 296 -14.99 -37.37 -46.52
CA PRO A 296 -15.22 -37.91 -47.86
C PRO A 296 -16.68 -37.91 -48.34
N ASN A 297 -17.65 -37.94 -47.42
CA ASN A 297 -19.08 -37.77 -47.72
C ASN A 297 -19.49 -36.30 -47.49
N PRO A 298 -19.98 -35.56 -48.52
CA PRO A 298 -20.41 -34.16 -48.37
C PRO A 298 -21.46 -33.94 -47.27
N SER A 299 -22.30 -34.93 -46.98
CA SER A 299 -23.33 -34.86 -45.94
C SER A 299 -22.76 -34.78 -44.52
N ASN A 300 -21.51 -35.23 -44.32
CA ASN A 300 -20.85 -35.24 -43.01
C ASN A 300 -20.06 -33.94 -42.74
N ARG A 301 -19.86 -33.08 -43.74
CA ARG A 301 -19.20 -31.77 -43.62
C ARG A 301 -20.17 -30.74 -43.03
N PRO A 302 -19.72 -29.74 -42.27
CA PRO A 302 -20.60 -28.65 -41.80
C PRO A 302 -21.02 -27.74 -42.96
N SER A 303 -22.10 -26.97 -42.80
CA SER A 303 -22.26 -25.71 -43.53
C SER A 303 -21.39 -24.61 -42.92
N ALA A 304 -21.17 -23.52 -43.66
CA ALA A 304 -20.41 -22.39 -43.14
C ALA A 304 -21.05 -21.78 -41.87
N ALA A 305 -22.38 -21.73 -41.82
CA ALA A 305 -23.13 -21.26 -40.64
C ALA A 305 -23.01 -22.24 -39.45
N GLU A 306 -23.14 -23.55 -39.67
CA GLU A 306 -22.92 -24.59 -38.63
C GLU A 306 -21.52 -24.47 -38.01
N LEU A 307 -20.50 -24.21 -38.85
CA LEU A 307 -19.13 -24.06 -38.38
C LEU A 307 -18.93 -22.74 -37.60
N LEU A 308 -19.46 -21.61 -38.09
CA LEU A 308 -19.39 -20.31 -37.40
C LEU A 308 -20.10 -20.30 -36.04
N ALA A 309 -21.16 -21.10 -35.89
CA ALA A 309 -21.89 -21.28 -34.63
C ALA A 309 -21.24 -22.29 -33.68
N SER A 310 -20.15 -22.97 -34.09
CA SER A 310 -19.50 -24.01 -33.28
C SER A 310 -18.50 -23.44 -32.27
N ASN A 311 -18.40 -24.09 -31.11
CA ASN A 311 -17.40 -23.80 -30.06
C ASN A 311 -15.95 -24.13 -30.46
N LEU A 312 -15.66 -24.38 -31.75
CA LEU A 312 -14.33 -24.73 -32.25
C LEU A 312 -13.52 -23.49 -32.68
N LEU A 313 -14.17 -22.35 -32.94
CA LEU A 313 -13.51 -21.10 -33.31
C LEU A 313 -13.27 -20.20 -32.08
N PRO A 314 -12.20 -19.36 -32.10
CA PRO A 314 -12.04 -18.28 -31.12
C PRO A 314 -13.15 -17.21 -31.17
N PRO A 315 -13.39 -16.48 -30.06
CA PRO A 315 -14.26 -15.31 -30.02
C PRO A 315 -13.76 -14.19 -30.96
N LYS A 316 -14.66 -13.30 -31.37
CA LYS A 316 -14.42 -12.32 -32.45
C LYS A 316 -13.69 -11.05 -31.97
N MET A 317 -12.37 -11.15 -31.84
CA MET A 317 -11.47 -10.11 -31.29
C MET A 317 -11.71 -8.69 -31.83
N GLU A 318 -11.91 -8.52 -33.15
CA GLU A 318 -12.09 -7.22 -33.82
C GLU A 318 -13.29 -6.41 -33.29
N VAL A 319 -14.35 -7.10 -32.86
CA VAL A 319 -15.61 -6.47 -32.41
C VAL A 319 -15.48 -5.95 -30.98
N GLU A 320 -14.72 -6.64 -30.13
CA GLU A 320 -14.50 -6.25 -28.74
C GLU A 320 -13.70 -4.95 -28.62
N GLU A 321 -12.67 -4.74 -29.44
CA GLU A 321 -11.86 -3.52 -29.38
C GLU A 321 -12.69 -2.25 -29.67
N LYS A 322 -13.61 -2.31 -30.64
CA LYS A 322 -14.50 -1.18 -30.95
C LYS A 322 -15.45 -0.87 -29.79
N TYR A 323 -16.17 -1.87 -29.28
CA TYR A 323 -17.10 -1.64 -28.16
C TYR A 323 -16.36 -1.21 -26.88
N LEU A 324 -15.18 -1.76 -26.61
CA LEU A 324 -14.33 -1.35 -25.50
C LEU A 324 -13.91 0.12 -25.64
N LYS A 325 -13.56 0.58 -26.84
CA LYS A 325 -13.18 1.98 -27.13
C LYS A 325 -14.35 2.94 -26.91
N GLU A 326 -15.56 2.58 -27.32
CA GLU A 326 -16.79 3.36 -27.12
C GLU A 326 -17.22 3.39 -25.63
N ALA A 327 -17.10 2.26 -24.93
CA ALA A 327 -17.33 2.17 -23.48
C ALA A 327 -16.30 3.00 -22.69
N LEU A 328 -15.01 2.94 -23.05
CA LEU A 328 -13.95 3.75 -22.43
C LEU A 328 -14.13 5.24 -22.67
N GLN A 329 -14.59 5.67 -23.86
CA GLN A 329 -14.96 7.07 -24.11
C GLN A 329 -16.14 7.52 -23.24
N THR A 330 -17.12 6.64 -23.03
CA THR A 330 -18.26 6.91 -22.14
C THR A 330 -17.81 7.02 -20.68
N LEU A 331 -16.93 6.12 -20.21
CA LEU A 331 -16.32 6.16 -18.86
C LEU A 331 -15.44 7.40 -18.65
N ALA A 332 -14.74 7.85 -19.69
CA ALA A 332 -13.88 9.04 -19.64
C ALA A 332 -14.66 10.36 -19.59
N ASN A 333 -15.98 10.36 -19.84
CA ASN A 333 -16.82 11.55 -19.85
C ASN A 333 -17.96 11.49 -18.80
N PRO A 334 -17.73 11.98 -17.57
CA PRO A 334 -18.76 12.09 -16.53
C PRO A 334 -19.97 12.98 -16.84
N LYS A 335 -20.00 13.64 -18.01
CA LYS A 335 -21.16 14.39 -18.53
C LYS A 335 -21.87 13.69 -19.69
N GLY A 336 -21.46 12.47 -20.05
CA GLY A 336 -22.10 11.68 -21.09
C GLY A 336 -23.50 11.24 -20.68
N HIS A 337 -24.45 11.24 -21.63
CA HIS A 337 -25.87 10.90 -21.38
C HIS A 337 -26.05 9.53 -20.69
N PHE A 338 -25.26 8.54 -21.11
CA PHE A 338 -25.31 7.17 -20.57
C PHE A 338 -24.45 6.95 -19.32
N PHE A 339 -23.67 7.94 -18.88
CA PHE A 339 -22.73 7.80 -17.76
C PHE A 339 -23.45 7.39 -16.46
N GLY A 340 -24.58 8.03 -16.14
CA GLY A 340 -25.36 7.70 -14.94
C GLY A 340 -25.94 6.27 -14.96
N GLN A 341 -26.40 5.80 -16.13
CA GLN A 341 -26.93 4.44 -16.29
C GLN A 341 -25.83 3.39 -16.12
N MET A 342 -24.66 3.62 -16.71
CA MET A 342 -23.49 2.76 -16.56
C MET A 342 -22.94 2.76 -15.13
N MET A 343 -22.90 3.91 -14.45
CA MET A 343 -22.55 4.00 -13.03
C MET A 343 -23.53 3.20 -12.15
N GLN A 344 -24.84 3.30 -12.43
CA GLN A 344 -25.85 2.49 -11.75
C GLN A 344 -25.64 0.98 -12.01
N ALA A 345 -25.37 0.58 -13.26
CA ALA A 345 -25.11 -0.81 -13.63
C ALA A 345 -23.81 -1.40 -13.01
N LEU A 346 -22.85 -0.55 -12.60
CA LEU A 346 -21.69 -0.97 -11.82
C LEU A 346 -22.02 -1.12 -10.32
N PHE A 347 -22.80 -0.21 -9.75
CA PHE A 347 -23.14 -0.19 -8.32
C PHE A 347 -24.26 -1.17 -7.90
N VAL A 348 -24.95 -1.80 -8.86
CA VAL A 348 -25.99 -2.83 -8.63
C VAL A 348 -25.42 -4.26 -8.62
N GLN A 349 -24.13 -4.44 -8.94
CA GLN A 349 -23.51 -5.77 -9.01
C GLN A 349 -23.30 -6.36 -7.61
N GLU A 350 -23.86 -7.55 -7.38
CA GLU A 350 -23.61 -8.34 -6.18
C GLU A 350 -22.19 -8.95 -6.23
N PRO A 351 -21.45 -9.02 -5.10
CA PRO A 351 -20.14 -9.63 -5.06
C PRO A 351 -20.26 -11.16 -5.23
N VAL A 352 -19.35 -11.77 -5.99
CA VAL A 352 -19.28 -13.23 -6.11
C VAL A 352 -18.79 -13.81 -4.78
N ASP A 353 -19.44 -14.87 -4.26
CA ASP A 353 -19.20 -15.48 -2.94
C ASP A 353 -17.71 -15.63 -2.54
N HIS A 354 -16.86 -16.02 -3.49
CA HIS A 354 -15.44 -16.24 -3.24
C HIS A 354 -14.66 -14.93 -3.04
N VAL A 355 -15.11 -13.82 -3.62
CA VAL A 355 -14.56 -12.48 -3.40
C VAL A 355 -14.95 -11.97 -2.02
N ASP A 356 -16.23 -12.14 -1.64
CA ASP A 356 -16.73 -11.77 -0.32
C ASP A 356 -16.01 -12.53 0.80
N TYR A 357 -15.99 -13.88 0.72
CA TYR A 357 -15.30 -14.73 1.70
C TYR A 357 -13.79 -14.48 1.81
N THR A 358 -13.15 -13.93 0.77
CA THR A 358 -11.72 -13.58 0.80
C THR A 358 -11.44 -12.11 1.11
N PHE A 359 -12.44 -11.23 1.14
CA PHE A 359 -12.28 -9.78 1.31
C PHE A 359 -11.54 -9.40 2.60
N ASP A 360 -11.93 -10.03 3.71
CA ASP A 360 -11.32 -9.89 5.05
C ASP A 360 -10.17 -10.91 5.30
N GLY A 361 -9.95 -11.84 4.38
CA GLY A 361 -9.16 -13.06 4.59
C GLY A 361 -7.69 -12.84 4.98
N VAL A 362 -7.16 -11.64 4.75
CA VAL A 362 -5.80 -11.21 5.09
C VAL A 362 -5.60 -10.98 6.61
N HIS A 363 -6.66 -10.73 7.37
CA HIS A 363 -6.60 -10.30 8.77
C HIS A 363 -7.15 -11.33 9.78
N LYS A 364 -6.73 -12.60 9.67
CA LYS A 364 -7.06 -13.65 10.66
C LYS A 364 -6.17 -13.57 11.92
N HIS A 365 -6.42 -12.56 12.76
CA HIS A 365 -5.76 -12.41 14.07
C HIS A 365 -6.21 -13.50 15.07
N LYS A 366 -5.29 -13.98 15.93
CA LYS A 366 -5.63 -14.82 17.09
C LYS A 366 -6.25 -13.96 18.19
N ALA A 367 -7.27 -14.46 18.90
CA ALA A 367 -7.97 -13.70 19.95
C ALA A 367 -7.04 -13.06 21.00
N MET A 368 -6.05 -13.80 21.50
CA MET A 368 -5.04 -13.28 22.44
C MET A 368 -4.20 -12.12 21.88
N ALA A 369 -3.94 -12.10 20.56
CA ALA A 369 -3.23 -10.99 19.92
C ALA A 369 -4.11 -9.72 19.87
N LEU A 370 -5.42 -9.86 19.59
CA LEU A 370 -6.36 -8.74 19.57
C LEU A 370 -6.45 -8.03 20.92
N TYR A 371 -6.52 -8.77 22.04
CA TYR A 371 -6.50 -8.17 23.38
C TYR A 371 -5.17 -7.47 23.69
N ALA A 372 -4.04 -8.11 23.41
CA ALA A 372 -2.71 -7.50 23.64
C ALA A 372 -2.49 -6.22 22.82
N GLU A 373 -2.86 -6.25 21.54
CA GLU A 373 -2.77 -5.12 20.60
C GLU A 373 -3.77 -4.00 20.98
N GLY A 374 -4.99 -4.35 21.38
CA GLY A 374 -6.02 -3.41 21.85
C GLY A 374 -5.63 -2.67 23.14
N HIS A 375 -5.21 -3.40 24.18
CA HIS A 375 -4.70 -2.80 25.42
C HIS A 375 -3.50 -1.89 25.16
N GLY A 376 -2.56 -2.32 24.30
CA GLY A 376 -1.43 -1.50 23.87
C GLY A 376 -1.86 -0.20 23.16
N ARG A 377 -2.81 -0.27 22.23
CA ARG A 377 -3.35 0.91 21.53
C ARG A 377 -3.97 1.91 22.51
N VAL A 378 -4.80 1.45 23.45
CA VAL A 378 -5.44 2.30 24.47
C VAL A 378 -4.39 2.96 25.37
N PHE A 379 -3.37 2.21 25.82
CA PHE A 379 -2.26 2.74 26.61
C PHE A 379 -1.53 3.88 25.88
N VAL A 380 -1.08 3.63 24.64
CA VAL A 380 -0.36 4.64 23.84
C VAL A 380 -1.24 5.84 23.51
N GLN A 381 -2.50 5.61 23.09
CA GLN A 381 -3.44 6.70 22.78
C GLN A 381 -3.65 7.63 23.99
N ARG A 382 -3.84 7.08 25.20
CA ARG A 382 -4.06 7.88 26.41
C ARG A 382 -2.85 8.73 26.76
N HIS A 383 -1.64 8.17 26.68
CA HIS A 383 -0.41 8.90 27.00
C HIS A 383 -0.13 10.01 25.96
N LEU A 384 -0.34 9.72 24.67
CA LEU A 384 -0.26 10.73 23.61
C LEU A 384 -1.30 11.84 23.80
N GLN A 385 -2.57 11.49 24.06
CA GLN A 385 -3.65 12.45 24.30
C GLN A 385 -3.36 13.36 25.49
N ALA A 386 -2.90 12.80 26.62
CA ALA A 386 -2.55 13.59 27.80
C ALA A 386 -1.41 14.59 27.51
N VAL A 387 -0.40 14.22 26.71
CA VAL A 387 0.65 15.14 26.26
C VAL A 387 0.07 16.22 25.33
N PHE A 388 -0.77 15.86 24.37
CA PHE A 388 -1.36 16.82 23.42
C PHE A 388 -2.27 17.84 24.13
N GLU A 389 -3.08 17.40 25.08
CA GLU A 389 -3.93 18.25 25.92
C GLU A 389 -3.11 19.15 26.86
N GLN A 390 -1.99 18.67 27.41
CA GLN A 390 -1.05 19.49 28.19
C GLN A 390 -0.43 20.64 27.39
N HIS A 391 -0.23 20.46 26.07
CA HIS A 391 0.19 21.54 25.17
C HIS A 391 -0.97 22.44 24.71
N GLY A 392 -2.21 22.17 25.15
CA GLY A 392 -3.40 22.93 24.80
C GLY A 392 -3.95 22.64 23.41
N ALA A 393 -3.67 21.47 22.84
CA ALA A 393 -4.27 21.04 21.59
C ALA A 393 -5.70 20.51 21.79
N VAL A 394 -6.56 20.70 20.79
CA VAL A 394 -7.93 20.15 20.76
C VAL A 394 -8.04 19.03 19.72
N GLU A 395 -8.92 18.05 19.94
CA GLU A 395 -9.17 17.05 18.90
C GLU A 395 -9.91 17.68 17.71
N LEU A 396 -9.39 17.48 16.49
CA LEU A 396 -10.05 17.91 15.25
C LEU A 396 -9.91 16.87 14.14
N THR A 397 -11.03 16.19 13.89
CA THR A 397 -11.26 15.33 12.72
C THR A 397 -11.42 16.16 11.43
N THR A 398 -11.02 15.61 10.29
CA THR A 398 -11.31 16.19 8.96
C THR A 398 -12.17 15.22 8.13
N PRO A 399 -12.89 15.69 7.09
CA PRO A 399 -13.72 14.80 6.26
C PRO A 399 -12.91 13.65 5.64
N LEU A 400 -13.38 12.42 5.83
CA LEU A 400 -12.66 11.19 5.48
C LEU A 400 -12.25 11.14 4.00
N LEU A 401 -13.18 11.44 3.09
CA LEU A 401 -12.98 11.28 1.64
C LEU A 401 -12.49 12.58 1.00
N MET A 402 -11.38 12.50 0.24
CA MET A 402 -10.88 13.61 -0.56
C MET A 402 -10.86 13.29 -2.07
N PRO A 403 -11.44 14.13 -2.94
CA PRO A 403 -11.33 13.99 -4.39
C PRO A 403 -9.88 13.90 -4.88
N LYS A 404 -9.63 12.92 -5.76
CA LYS A 404 -8.34 12.67 -6.42
C LYS A 404 -7.89 13.88 -7.24
N ARG A 405 -6.59 14.18 -7.25
CA ARG A 405 -5.97 15.23 -8.07
C ARG A 405 -4.86 14.63 -8.94
N ALA A 406 -4.57 15.22 -10.10
CA ALA A 406 -3.46 14.79 -10.95
C ALA A 406 -2.11 14.73 -10.20
N SER A 407 -1.84 15.68 -9.29
CA SER A 407 -0.64 15.70 -8.44
C SER A 407 -0.59 14.63 -7.34
N CYS A 408 -1.49 13.64 -7.36
CA CYS A 408 -1.56 12.52 -6.41
C CYS A 408 -0.93 11.23 -6.98
N ALA A 409 -0.53 11.22 -8.26
CA ALA A 409 -0.07 10.03 -8.99
C ALA A 409 1.23 9.39 -8.47
N LEU A 410 1.99 10.06 -7.58
CA LEU A 410 3.27 9.58 -7.07
C LEU A 410 3.15 8.48 -6.00
N HIS A 411 2.00 8.35 -5.34
CA HIS A 411 1.78 7.35 -4.29
C HIS A 411 1.00 6.14 -4.83
N VAL A 412 1.72 5.15 -5.35
CA VAL A 412 1.17 3.87 -5.88
C VAL A 412 0.26 3.15 -4.86
N ASN A 413 0.49 3.36 -3.56
CA ASN A 413 -0.18 2.64 -2.47
C ASN A 413 -1.41 3.40 -1.89
N ARG A 414 -1.96 4.40 -2.58
CA ARG A 414 -3.19 5.09 -2.12
C ARG A 414 -4.47 4.37 -2.57
N CYS A 415 -5.44 4.26 -1.68
CA CYS A 415 -6.76 3.70 -1.98
C CYS A 415 -7.61 4.75 -2.70
N ALA A 416 -7.79 4.58 -4.01
CA ALA A 416 -8.79 5.30 -4.79
C ALA A 416 -10.10 4.52 -4.78
N LEU A 417 -11.22 5.22 -4.56
CA LEU A 417 -12.58 4.73 -4.67
C LEU A 417 -13.33 5.56 -5.71
N LEU A 418 -14.40 5.01 -6.26
CA LEU A 418 -15.34 5.73 -7.10
C LEU A 418 -16.61 5.98 -6.27
N ASP A 419 -17.20 7.17 -6.33
CA ASP A 419 -18.54 7.39 -5.77
C ASP A 419 -19.64 7.14 -6.83
N ALA A 420 -20.90 7.12 -6.40
CA ALA A 420 -22.04 6.88 -7.30
C ALA A 420 -22.25 8.00 -8.34
N ALA A 421 -21.61 9.17 -8.17
CA ALA A 421 -21.58 10.25 -9.15
C ALA A 421 -20.37 10.14 -10.11
N GLY A 422 -19.58 9.07 -10.02
CA GLY A 422 -18.40 8.82 -10.84
C GLY A 422 -17.19 9.69 -10.49
N VAL A 423 -17.20 10.37 -9.34
CA VAL A 423 -16.04 11.14 -8.88
C VAL A 423 -15.05 10.20 -8.21
N THR A 424 -13.80 10.16 -8.68
CA THR A 424 -12.76 9.40 -7.98
C THR A 424 -12.36 10.13 -6.69
N VAL A 425 -12.70 9.52 -5.56
CA VAL A 425 -12.31 9.95 -4.21
C VAL A 425 -11.18 9.07 -3.67
N MET A 426 -10.54 9.52 -2.61
CA MET A 426 -9.44 8.83 -1.94
C MET A 426 -9.74 8.71 -0.45
N LEU A 427 -9.43 7.56 0.14
CA LEU A 427 -9.27 7.42 1.59
C LEU A 427 -7.98 8.13 2.05
N PRO A 428 -7.87 8.54 3.33
CA PRO A 428 -6.69 9.22 3.81
C PRO A 428 -5.48 8.27 3.81
N PHE A 429 -4.44 8.65 3.07
CA PHE A 429 -3.10 8.06 3.19
C PHE A 429 -2.39 8.58 4.45
N ASP A 430 -2.79 9.77 4.89
CA ASP A 430 -2.37 10.55 6.02
C ASP A 430 -3.48 11.56 6.40
N PHE A 431 -3.39 12.20 7.57
CA PHE A 431 -4.28 13.30 7.95
C PHE A 431 -3.71 14.69 7.63
N THR A 432 -2.41 14.77 7.32
CA THR A 432 -1.69 16.03 7.07
C THR A 432 -2.13 16.71 5.77
N GLU A 433 -2.38 15.96 4.69
CA GLU A 433 -2.92 16.49 3.42
C GLU A 433 -4.43 16.86 3.53
N PRO A 434 -5.32 16.03 4.12
CA PRO A 434 -6.67 16.43 4.48
C PRO A 434 -6.73 17.71 5.33
N LEU A 435 -5.87 17.85 6.34
CA LEU A 435 -5.77 19.06 7.15
C LEU A 435 -5.30 20.27 6.31
N ALA A 436 -4.22 20.14 5.53
CA ALA A 436 -3.73 21.23 4.69
C ALA A 436 -4.80 21.72 3.68
N ARG A 437 -5.63 20.79 3.17
CA ARG A 437 -6.81 21.08 2.35
C ARG A 437 -7.94 21.77 3.14
N PHE A 438 -8.18 21.37 4.40
CA PHE A 438 -9.18 21.98 5.28
C PHE A 438 -8.80 23.42 5.66
N LEU A 439 -7.57 23.63 6.12
CA LEU A 439 -7.03 24.96 6.50
C LEU A 439 -7.14 25.95 5.33
N ALA A 440 -6.71 25.53 4.14
CA ALA A 440 -6.69 26.35 2.93
C ALA A 440 -8.07 26.63 2.31
N ARG A 441 -9.14 25.98 2.79
CA ARG A 441 -10.53 26.17 2.34
C ARG A 441 -11.38 26.98 3.32
N ASN A 442 -11.17 26.75 4.62
CA ASN A 442 -11.88 27.46 5.69
C ASN A 442 -11.13 28.72 6.16
N ASN A 443 -10.02 29.08 5.50
CA ASN A 443 -9.15 30.22 5.81
C ASN A 443 -8.62 30.23 7.26
N VAL A 444 -8.48 29.05 7.88
CA VAL A 444 -7.96 28.91 9.24
C VAL A 444 -6.47 29.24 9.26
N SER A 445 -6.11 30.29 10.00
CA SER A 445 -4.73 30.80 10.08
C SER A 445 -4.03 30.50 11.40
N GLN A 446 -4.79 30.23 12.47
CA GLN A 446 -4.30 29.76 13.77
C GLN A 446 -5.07 28.49 14.18
N LEU A 447 -4.35 27.43 14.53
CA LEU A 447 -4.90 26.17 15.04
C LEU A 447 -3.81 25.37 15.77
N LYS A 448 -4.15 24.80 16.93
CA LYS A 448 -3.37 23.75 17.57
C LYS A 448 -4.30 22.54 17.75
N ARG A 449 -4.03 21.43 17.06
CA ARG A 449 -4.92 20.26 17.05
C ARG A 449 -4.19 18.93 17.21
N PHE A 450 -4.90 17.93 17.71
CA PHE A 450 -4.53 16.52 17.54
C PHE A 450 -5.66 15.74 16.86
N HIS A 451 -5.38 14.52 16.41
CA HIS A 451 -6.39 13.58 15.90
C HIS A 451 -5.88 12.15 15.94
N PHE A 452 -6.67 11.24 16.53
CA PHE A 452 -6.46 9.79 16.44
C PHE A 452 -7.36 9.19 15.35
N GLY A 453 -6.83 8.34 14.47
CA GLY A 453 -7.63 7.75 13.42
C GLY A 453 -6.93 6.63 12.65
N ARG A 454 -7.66 6.06 11.68
CA ARG A 454 -7.11 5.07 10.74
C ARG A 454 -6.76 5.72 9.41
N VAL A 455 -5.58 5.40 8.88
CA VAL A 455 -5.19 5.70 7.49
C VAL A 455 -5.13 4.41 6.68
N PHE A 456 -5.25 4.53 5.37
CA PHE A 456 -5.50 3.39 4.48
C PHE A 456 -4.42 3.29 3.40
N ARG A 457 -3.92 2.08 3.21
CA ARG A 457 -2.92 1.74 2.19
C ARG A 457 -3.46 0.62 1.30
N LYS A 458 -3.25 0.73 -0.02
CA LYS A 458 -3.76 -0.24 -0.99
C LYS A 458 -3.23 -1.64 -0.66
N ASN A 459 -4.13 -2.62 -0.57
CA ASN A 459 -3.76 -4.03 -0.46
C ASN A 459 -3.27 -4.56 -1.81
N VAL A 460 -2.23 -5.39 -1.80
CA VAL A 460 -1.56 -5.89 -3.03
C VAL A 460 -2.42 -6.93 -3.73
N SER A 461 -3.17 -7.75 -2.97
CA SER A 461 -4.08 -8.79 -3.46
C SER A 461 -5.46 -8.29 -3.89
N GLY A 462 -5.77 -7.00 -3.72
CA GLY A 462 -7.17 -6.55 -3.62
C GLY A 462 -7.78 -6.90 -2.25
N GLY A 463 -9.11 -6.83 -2.15
CA GLY A 463 -9.84 -6.96 -0.87
C GLY A 463 -9.75 -5.70 0.00
N HIS A 464 -10.02 -5.85 1.31
CA HIS A 464 -10.03 -4.72 2.26
C HIS A 464 -8.69 -3.94 2.24
N PRO A 465 -8.70 -2.59 2.22
CA PRO A 465 -7.51 -1.79 2.41
C PRO A 465 -6.76 -2.11 3.71
N ARG A 466 -5.43 -2.08 3.67
CA ARG A 466 -4.64 -2.18 4.89
C ARG A 466 -4.82 -0.90 5.72
N GLU A 467 -5.41 -1.06 6.89
CA GLU A 467 -5.52 -0.01 7.90
C GLU A 467 -4.23 0.12 8.71
N ILE A 468 -3.94 1.34 9.18
CA ILE A 468 -2.87 1.67 10.13
C ILE A 468 -3.43 2.72 11.09
N PHE A 469 -3.25 2.54 12.40
CA PHE A 469 -3.66 3.53 13.40
C PHE A 469 -2.56 4.59 13.60
N GLU A 470 -2.89 5.83 13.28
CA GLU A 470 -1.98 6.99 13.32
C GLU A 470 -2.57 8.09 14.21
N ALA A 471 -1.70 8.87 14.84
CA ALA A 471 -2.03 10.03 15.66
C ALA A 471 -1.26 11.26 15.18
N ASP A 472 -1.95 12.24 14.59
CA ASP A 472 -1.33 13.51 14.16
C ASP A 472 -1.50 14.58 15.26
N PHE A 473 -0.48 15.43 15.45
CA PHE A 473 -0.48 16.68 16.24
C PHE A 473 0.08 17.81 15.38
N ASP A 474 -0.63 18.93 15.26
CA ASP A 474 -0.29 20.03 14.36
C ASP A 474 -0.36 21.41 15.02
N LEU A 475 0.63 22.24 14.70
CA LEU A 475 0.68 23.68 14.97
C LEU A 475 0.57 24.46 13.67
N VAL A 476 -0.41 25.36 13.63
CA VAL A 476 -0.70 26.26 12.51
C VAL A 476 -0.77 27.68 13.07
N TRP A 477 0.01 28.61 12.52
CA TRP A 477 0.03 29.99 13.00
C TRP A 477 0.32 31.02 11.91
N ASP A 478 -0.15 32.25 12.13
CA ASP A 478 -0.13 33.34 11.16
C ASP A 478 0.92 34.40 11.50
N GLU A 479 2.21 34.04 11.43
CA GLU A 479 3.27 35.00 11.73
C GLU A 479 4.61 34.71 11.04
N LYS A 480 5.44 35.76 10.94
CA LYS A 480 6.77 35.69 10.32
C LYS A 480 7.85 35.16 11.27
N HIS A 481 7.67 35.28 12.59
CA HIS A 481 8.73 35.06 13.58
C HIS A 481 8.52 33.85 14.51
N THR A 482 7.32 33.27 14.58
CA THR A 482 7.01 32.11 15.45
C THR A 482 7.57 30.77 14.98
N GLY A 483 8.14 30.69 13.78
CA GLY A 483 8.54 29.44 13.11
C GLY A 483 9.39 28.49 13.97
N ARG A 484 10.48 28.99 14.57
CA ARG A 484 11.37 28.18 15.44
C ARG A 484 10.69 27.77 16.75
N VAL A 485 9.76 28.57 17.27
CA VAL A 485 9.03 28.25 18.51
C VAL A 485 8.14 27.02 18.29
N MET A 486 7.38 26.99 17.20
CA MET A 486 6.55 25.83 16.85
C MET A 486 7.38 24.59 16.50
N GLU A 487 8.52 24.77 15.83
CA GLU A 487 9.47 23.67 15.53
C GLU A 487 10.09 23.08 16.81
N LEU A 488 10.41 23.91 17.81
CA LEU A 488 10.82 23.46 19.14
C LEU A 488 9.69 22.80 19.93
N GLU A 489 8.48 23.35 19.89
CA GLU A 489 7.31 22.83 20.60
C GLU A 489 6.96 21.41 20.13
N VAL A 490 6.89 21.18 18.81
CA VAL A 490 6.63 19.84 18.26
C VAL A 490 7.73 18.84 18.66
N LEU A 491 9.00 19.24 18.68
CA LEU A 491 10.08 18.36 19.13
C LEU A 491 10.02 18.09 20.65
N HIS A 492 9.48 19.01 21.45
CA HIS A 492 9.22 18.78 22.88
C HIS A 492 8.02 17.87 23.12
N VAL A 493 6.94 18.01 22.33
CA VAL A 493 5.80 17.08 22.29
C VAL A 493 6.28 15.66 21.96
N VAL A 494 7.16 15.52 20.95
CA VAL A 494 7.81 14.23 20.62
C VAL A 494 8.59 13.67 21.80
N ARG A 495 9.41 14.49 22.48
CA ARG A 495 10.16 14.06 23.66
C ARG A 495 9.22 13.53 24.76
N GLN A 496 8.20 14.29 25.13
CA GLN A 496 7.24 13.91 26.18
C GLN A 496 6.37 12.71 25.79
N SER A 497 6.02 12.57 24.51
CA SER A 497 5.29 11.41 23.97
C SER A 497 6.11 10.12 24.09
N LEU A 498 7.43 10.19 23.84
CA LEU A 498 8.34 9.04 24.00
C LEU A 498 8.69 8.77 25.47
N GLU A 499 8.76 9.81 26.29
CA GLU A 499 9.01 9.72 27.74
C GLU A 499 7.83 9.06 28.45
N SER A 500 6.61 9.54 28.19
CA SER A 500 5.37 9.03 28.81
C SER A 500 5.06 7.57 28.43
N VAL A 501 5.34 7.16 27.19
CA VAL A 501 5.20 5.76 26.73
C VAL A 501 6.41 4.88 27.09
N GLY A 502 7.48 5.45 27.66
CA GLY A 502 8.68 4.71 28.10
C GLY A 502 9.65 4.31 26.97
N LEU A 503 9.49 4.87 25.77
CA LEU A 503 10.31 4.57 24.57
C LEU A 503 11.50 5.51 24.38
N LEU A 504 11.63 6.59 25.15
CA LEU A 504 12.69 7.60 24.97
C LEU A 504 14.12 7.00 24.99
N GLY A 505 14.38 6.02 25.85
CA GLY A 505 15.70 5.37 25.98
C GLY A 505 16.04 4.37 24.86
N THR A 506 15.07 3.94 24.05
CA THR A 506 15.25 3.00 22.92
C THR A 506 15.15 3.68 21.55
N SER A 507 15.00 5.01 21.55
CA SER A 507 14.68 5.82 20.38
C SER A 507 15.74 6.90 20.12
N TYR A 508 15.86 7.32 18.86
CA TYR A 508 16.61 8.51 18.47
C TYR A 508 15.84 9.28 17.38
N VAL A 509 16.13 10.57 17.25
CA VAL A 509 15.45 11.44 16.27
C VAL A 509 16.44 11.90 15.20
N ARG A 510 16.13 11.57 13.95
CA ARG A 510 16.83 12.11 12.77
C ARG A 510 16.25 13.49 12.46
N LEU A 511 17.09 14.51 12.34
CA LEU A 511 16.72 15.88 11.95
C LEU A 511 17.31 16.22 10.58
N SER A 512 16.58 17.04 9.82
CA SER A 512 16.98 17.56 8.51
C SER A 512 16.22 18.86 8.18
N ASP A 513 16.58 19.54 7.10
CA ASP A 513 15.82 20.71 6.62
C ASP A 513 15.69 20.65 5.09
N ALA A 514 14.45 20.77 4.60
CA ALA A 514 14.11 20.65 3.18
C ALA A 514 14.82 21.70 2.30
N ARG A 515 15.24 22.83 2.87
CA ARG A 515 16.05 23.85 2.17
C ARG A 515 17.50 23.40 2.03
N LEU A 516 18.07 22.80 3.08
CA LEU A 516 19.44 22.29 3.07
C LEU A 516 19.60 21.12 2.09
N SER A 517 18.71 20.12 2.17
CA SER A 517 18.70 19.01 1.21
C SER A 517 18.43 19.48 -0.23
N ARG A 518 17.62 20.53 -0.43
CA ARG A 518 17.41 21.12 -1.76
C ARG A 518 18.65 21.83 -2.30
N GLY A 519 19.28 22.68 -1.50
CA GLY A 519 20.50 23.41 -1.90
C GLY A 519 21.67 22.48 -2.18
N MET A 520 21.83 21.39 -1.41
CA MET A 520 22.77 20.30 -1.72
C MET A 520 22.52 19.71 -3.12
N LEU A 521 21.26 19.39 -3.45
CA LEU A 521 20.89 18.78 -4.74
C LEU A 521 20.93 19.76 -5.92
N ASP A 522 20.68 21.06 -5.67
CA ASP A 522 20.88 22.13 -6.67
C ASP A 522 22.37 22.39 -6.94
N LEU A 523 23.22 22.32 -5.90
CA LEU A 523 24.66 22.52 -6.01
C LEU A 523 25.37 21.37 -6.73
N CYS A 524 24.91 20.13 -6.52
CA CYS A 524 25.43 18.96 -7.23
C CYS A 524 24.77 18.71 -8.60
N ASP A 525 23.96 19.66 -9.10
CA ASP A 525 23.19 19.62 -10.35
C ASP A 525 22.36 18.32 -10.57
N VAL A 526 21.69 17.86 -9.50
CA VAL A 526 20.89 16.62 -9.56
C VAL A 526 19.55 16.90 -10.25
N PRO A 527 19.17 16.16 -11.31
CA PRO A 527 17.88 16.35 -12.00
C PRO A 527 16.66 16.12 -11.09
N LEU A 528 15.64 16.98 -11.20
CA LEU A 528 14.44 16.95 -10.34
C LEU A 528 13.76 15.57 -10.24
N ALA A 529 13.77 14.79 -11.34
CA ALA A 529 13.19 13.45 -11.37
C ALA A 529 13.98 12.43 -10.52
N THR A 530 15.32 12.55 -10.45
CA THR A 530 16.19 11.57 -9.79
C THR A 530 16.49 11.94 -8.33
N ARG A 531 16.31 13.22 -7.94
CA ARG A 531 16.50 13.74 -6.57
C ARG A 531 15.89 12.88 -5.48
N ARG A 532 14.68 12.35 -5.71
CA ARG A 532 14.00 11.50 -4.72
C ARG A 532 14.87 10.29 -4.39
N ASP A 533 15.34 9.57 -5.41
CA ASP A 533 16.05 8.31 -5.23
C ASP A 533 17.51 8.50 -4.85
N VAL A 534 18.15 9.60 -5.26
CA VAL A 534 19.41 10.09 -4.67
C VAL A 534 19.34 10.23 -3.15
N LEU A 535 18.31 10.89 -2.61
CA LEU A 535 18.15 11.04 -1.15
C LEU A 535 18.02 9.70 -0.43
N LYS A 536 17.50 8.66 -1.08
CA LYS A 536 17.40 7.29 -0.50
C LYS A 536 18.77 6.67 -0.24
N TRP A 537 19.70 6.88 -1.17
CA TRP A 537 21.03 6.28 -1.14
C TRP A 537 21.98 7.06 -0.21
N LEU A 538 21.76 8.37 -0.11
CA LEU A 538 22.41 9.25 0.86
C LEU A 538 21.91 9.03 2.30
N SER A 539 20.60 8.81 2.52
CA SER A 539 20.05 8.60 3.88
C SER A 539 20.71 7.42 4.57
N GLN A 540 21.05 7.58 5.85
CA GLN A 540 21.81 6.59 6.59
C GLN A 540 21.04 5.28 6.85
N GLU A 541 19.72 5.25 6.58
CA GLU A 541 18.78 4.13 6.77
C GLU A 541 19.29 2.71 6.47
N SER A 542 20.14 2.52 5.45
CA SER A 542 20.72 1.23 5.10
C SER A 542 21.86 0.83 6.06
N ASN A 543 21.49 0.50 7.29
CA ASN A 543 22.34 -0.11 8.31
C ASN A 543 22.68 -1.58 7.97
N LEU A 544 23.61 -1.78 7.04
CA LEU A 544 24.43 -2.99 7.00
C LEU A 544 25.61 -2.77 7.98
N PRO A 545 25.79 -3.62 9.00
CA PRO A 545 26.90 -3.49 9.94
C PRO A 545 28.22 -3.86 9.25
N SER A 546 29.11 -2.86 9.11
CA SER A 546 30.17 -2.79 8.07
C SER A 546 29.58 -2.69 6.64
N VAL A 547 30.10 -1.88 5.71
CA VAL A 547 31.49 -1.45 5.49
C VAL A 547 31.54 0.04 5.07
N PRO A 548 32.37 0.91 5.70
CA PRO A 548 32.40 2.34 5.39
C PRO A 548 32.74 2.68 3.93
N THR A 549 33.73 2.01 3.35
CA THR A 549 34.30 2.35 2.03
C THR A 549 33.62 1.64 0.85
N SER A 550 32.84 0.58 1.09
CA SER A 550 32.10 -0.13 0.04
C SER A 550 30.71 0.44 -0.21
N ARG A 551 30.05 1.02 0.82
CA ARG A 551 28.70 1.59 0.67
C ARG A 551 28.69 2.74 -0.34
N TRP A 552 29.67 3.66 -0.31
CA TRP A 552 29.75 4.75 -1.30
C TRP A 552 29.88 4.23 -2.74
N LYS A 553 30.66 3.16 -2.97
CA LYS A 553 30.78 2.55 -4.31
C LYS A 553 29.46 1.99 -4.84
N PHE A 554 28.63 1.41 -3.96
CA PHE A 554 27.28 0.98 -4.31
C PHE A 554 26.36 2.16 -4.63
N VAL A 555 26.44 3.25 -3.85
CA VAL A 555 25.68 4.49 -4.08
C VAL A 555 26.04 5.12 -5.44
N VAL A 556 27.33 5.28 -5.76
CA VAL A 556 27.79 5.79 -7.06
C VAL A 556 27.31 4.91 -8.21
N ARG A 557 27.39 3.57 -8.09
CA ARG A 557 26.84 2.68 -9.12
C ARG A 557 25.34 2.91 -9.35
N LYS A 558 24.56 3.11 -8.28
CA LYS A 558 23.13 3.44 -8.38
C LYS A 558 22.84 4.83 -8.93
N MET A 559 23.76 5.78 -8.77
CA MET A 559 23.69 7.10 -9.40
C MET A 559 23.99 7.03 -10.90
N ALA A 560 24.97 6.23 -11.31
CA ALA A 560 25.27 5.95 -12.71
C ALA A 560 24.12 5.21 -13.43
N ASP A 561 23.46 4.26 -12.76
CA ASP A 561 22.25 3.57 -13.26
C ASP A 561 21.10 4.54 -13.62
N VAL A 562 21.14 5.80 -13.14
CA VAL A 562 20.13 6.85 -13.41
C VAL A 562 20.78 8.14 -13.95
N SER A 563 21.87 7.99 -14.71
CA SER A 563 22.51 9.04 -15.53
C SER A 563 22.95 10.30 -14.78
N ILE A 564 23.36 10.16 -13.51
CA ILE A 564 23.98 11.25 -12.74
C ILE A 564 25.48 11.29 -13.05
N SER A 565 26.03 12.49 -13.27
CA SER A 565 27.44 12.65 -13.66
C SER A 565 28.43 12.28 -12.54
N ASP A 566 29.64 11.85 -12.90
CA ASP A 566 30.71 11.59 -11.92
C ASP A 566 31.08 12.86 -11.13
N ALA A 567 31.05 14.04 -11.76
CA ALA A 567 31.27 15.32 -11.08
C ALA A 567 30.19 15.62 -10.04
N SER A 568 28.91 15.35 -10.35
CA SER A 568 27.80 15.40 -9.40
C SER A 568 28.00 14.42 -8.24
N CYS A 569 28.53 13.22 -8.53
CA CYS A 569 28.84 12.21 -7.51
C CYS A 569 29.97 12.66 -6.58
N ASP A 570 31.09 13.16 -7.10
CA ASP A 570 32.20 13.66 -6.26
C ASP A 570 31.81 14.89 -5.44
N LEU A 571 30.90 15.75 -5.91
CA LEU A 571 30.30 16.81 -5.07
C LEU A 571 29.43 16.22 -3.95
N LEU A 572 28.54 15.27 -4.25
CA LEU A 572 27.69 14.59 -3.25
C LEU A 572 28.50 13.81 -2.19
N LYS A 573 29.68 13.32 -2.54
CA LYS A 573 30.61 12.60 -1.66
C LYS A 573 30.98 13.37 -0.40
N HIS A 574 31.11 14.70 -0.50
CA HIS A 574 31.37 15.59 0.65
C HIS A 574 30.21 15.59 1.66
N PHE A 575 28.97 15.50 1.17
CA PHE A 575 27.77 15.44 2.02
C PHE A 575 27.50 14.02 2.56
N PHE A 576 28.13 12.99 1.99
CA PHE A 576 28.06 11.61 2.49
C PHE A 576 29.09 11.32 3.59
N HIS A 577 30.32 11.85 3.46
CA HIS A 577 31.43 11.59 4.40
C HIS A 577 31.52 12.67 5.49
N LEU A 578 30.41 12.91 6.19
CA LEU A 578 30.33 13.91 7.26
C LEU A 578 30.90 13.39 8.61
N PRO A 579 31.41 14.30 9.47
CA PRO A 579 31.70 14.00 10.87
C PRO A 579 30.52 13.37 11.62
N PRO A 580 30.76 12.50 12.63
CA PRO A 580 29.69 11.86 13.41
C PRO A 580 29.01 12.79 14.41
N ASP A 581 29.65 13.91 14.81
CA ASP A 581 29.00 14.95 15.61
C ASP A 581 28.17 15.88 14.70
N PRO A 582 26.86 16.10 14.98
CA PRO A 582 26.00 16.92 14.12
C PRO A 582 26.43 18.38 13.98
N LEU A 583 27.05 18.98 15.00
CA LEU A 583 27.47 20.39 14.95
C LEU A 583 28.74 20.54 14.12
N ALA A 584 29.68 19.60 14.22
CA ALA A 584 30.85 19.51 13.34
C ALA A 584 30.45 19.23 11.88
N ALA A 585 29.45 18.38 11.66
CA ALA A 585 28.90 18.13 10.32
C ALA A 585 28.27 19.40 9.72
N LEU A 586 27.43 20.11 10.48
CA LEU A 586 26.83 21.37 10.03
C LEU A 586 27.91 22.44 9.75
N ALA A 587 28.94 22.56 10.59
CA ALA A 587 30.05 23.50 10.35
C ALA A 587 30.87 23.16 9.10
N SER A 588 31.06 21.86 8.79
CA SER A 588 31.71 21.42 7.56
C SER A 588 30.89 21.79 6.31
N ILE A 589 29.57 21.58 6.36
CA ILE A 589 28.65 21.96 5.28
C ILE A 589 28.58 23.48 5.10
N GLU A 590 28.53 24.24 6.20
CA GLU A 590 28.51 25.70 6.21
C GLU A 590 29.76 26.27 5.51
N SER A 591 30.92 25.71 5.84
CA SER A 591 32.20 26.05 5.21
C SER A 591 32.20 25.79 3.70
N PHE A 592 31.70 24.63 3.26
CA PHE A 592 31.61 24.27 1.84
C PHE A 592 30.65 25.19 1.07
N LEU A 593 29.44 25.41 1.59
CA LEU A 593 28.43 26.28 0.99
C LEU A 593 28.92 27.73 0.84
N VAL A 594 29.60 28.28 1.85
CA VAL A 594 30.18 29.64 1.81
C VAL A 594 31.32 29.73 0.79
N LEU A 595 32.19 28.71 0.70
CA LEU A 595 33.26 28.67 -0.30
C LEU A 595 32.70 28.69 -1.74
N THR A 596 31.67 27.88 -2.04
CA THR A 596 31.03 27.91 -3.35
C THR A 596 30.30 29.23 -3.61
N MET A 597 29.62 29.80 -2.61
CA MET A 597 28.95 31.10 -2.75
C MET A 597 29.94 32.22 -3.12
N ASN A 598 31.13 32.21 -2.52
CA ASN A 598 32.20 33.16 -2.82
C ASN A 598 32.79 32.93 -4.22
N GLN A 599 33.02 31.68 -4.63
CA GLN A 599 33.47 31.35 -5.99
C GLN A 599 32.48 31.81 -7.07
N LEU A 600 31.17 31.66 -6.82
CA LEU A 600 30.11 32.18 -7.68
C LEU A 600 30.05 33.73 -7.70
N GLY A 601 30.64 34.42 -6.72
CA GLY A 601 30.76 35.88 -6.67
C GLY A 601 32.03 36.43 -7.34
N HIS A 602 33.18 35.76 -7.19
CA HIS A 602 34.46 36.29 -7.70
C HIS A 602 34.57 36.35 -9.23
N HIS A 603 33.76 35.58 -9.96
CA HIS A 603 33.64 35.70 -11.42
C HIS A 603 33.16 37.07 -11.90
N ASP A 604 32.58 37.89 -11.01
CA ASP A 604 32.08 39.22 -11.33
C ASP A 604 33.12 40.34 -11.04
N PHE A 605 34.33 40.03 -10.50
CA PHE A 605 35.30 41.06 -10.05
C PHE A 605 36.81 40.73 -10.12
N ALA A 606 37.23 39.66 -10.81
CA ALA A 606 38.64 39.44 -11.20
C ALA A 606 38.69 38.66 -12.53
N THR A 607 39.58 38.97 -13.49
CA THR A 607 40.87 39.66 -13.39
C THR A 607 41.06 40.79 -14.42
N SER A 608 41.79 41.84 -14.04
CA SER A 608 42.83 42.41 -14.92
C SER A 608 44.03 41.45 -14.86
N SER A 609 44.58 40.95 -15.96
CA SER A 609 45.13 41.77 -17.06
C SER A 609 44.84 41.31 -18.49
N ASP A 610 44.16 40.18 -18.72
CA ASP A 610 43.98 39.62 -20.07
C ASP A 610 42.54 39.79 -20.60
N ALA A 611 42.43 40.53 -21.70
CA ALA A 611 41.15 40.92 -22.28
C ALA A 611 40.60 39.84 -23.24
N PHE A 612 40.00 38.79 -22.69
CA PHE A 612 39.06 37.94 -23.43
C PHE A 612 37.71 37.84 -22.70
N THR A 613 36.63 38.15 -23.41
CA THR A 613 35.31 38.44 -22.82
C THR A 613 34.57 37.16 -22.44
N SER A 614 34.50 36.87 -21.12
CA SER A 614 33.58 35.86 -20.58
C SER A 614 32.13 36.38 -20.59
N ASN A 615 31.55 36.46 -21.79
CA ASN A 615 30.15 36.80 -22.01
C ASN A 615 29.23 35.64 -21.56
N LYS A 616 29.16 35.37 -20.25
CA LYS A 616 28.23 34.40 -19.65
C LYS A 616 26.83 34.61 -20.23
N THR A 617 26.21 33.55 -20.75
CA THR A 617 24.91 33.67 -21.40
C THR A 617 23.84 34.09 -20.38
N LYS A 618 22.75 34.72 -20.86
CA LYS A 618 21.58 35.03 -20.00
C LYS A 618 21.02 33.77 -19.29
N ARG A 619 21.26 32.58 -19.84
CA ARG A 619 20.89 31.28 -19.25
C ARG A 619 21.83 30.89 -18.09
N GLU A 620 23.15 31.05 -18.24
CA GLU A 620 24.10 30.87 -17.13
C GLU A 620 23.88 31.89 -16.01
N GLN A 621 23.72 33.17 -16.33
CA GLN A 621 23.47 34.22 -15.33
C GLN A 621 22.21 33.90 -14.50
N LYS A 622 21.14 33.42 -15.14
CA LYS A 622 19.92 32.96 -14.48
C LYS A 622 20.13 31.70 -13.64
N ARG A 623 20.98 30.76 -14.09
CA ARG A 623 21.36 29.55 -13.33
C ARG A 623 22.19 29.90 -12.10
N ASP A 624 23.21 30.74 -12.24
CA ASP A 624 24.07 31.21 -11.14
C ASP A 624 23.25 32.02 -10.11
N ALA A 625 22.33 32.87 -10.53
CA ALA A 625 21.43 33.60 -9.63
C ALA A 625 20.49 32.66 -8.85
N GLN A 626 19.91 31.64 -9.52
CA GLN A 626 19.08 30.63 -8.88
C GLN A 626 19.88 29.75 -7.91
N LEU A 627 21.14 29.43 -8.22
CA LEU A 627 22.04 28.68 -7.34
C LEU A 627 22.48 29.52 -6.13
N LYS A 628 22.90 30.78 -6.33
CA LYS A 628 23.18 31.75 -5.25
C LYS A 628 21.99 31.84 -4.27
N LYS A 629 20.75 31.86 -4.78
CA LYS A 629 19.54 31.81 -3.95
C LYS A 629 19.39 30.48 -3.19
N SER A 630 19.55 29.33 -3.85
CA SER A 630 19.37 28.02 -3.20
C SER A 630 20.42 27.77 -2.10
N ILE A 631 21.65 28.24 -2.30
CA ILE A 631 22.70 28.23 -1.26
C ILE A 631 22.31 29.11 -0.07
N HIS A 632 21.74 30.30 -0.31
CA HIS A 632 21.24 31.17 0.77
C HIS A 632 20.07 30.53 1.56
N ASP A 633 19.09 29.95 0.86
CA ASP A 633 17.98 29.21 1.49
C ASP A 633 18.51 28.02 2.33
N ALA A 634 19.54 27.31 1.83
CA ALA A 634 20.19 26.20 2.53
C ALA A 634 20.98 26.63 3.76
N LEU A 635 21.73 27.74 3.71
CA LEU A 635 22.41 28.31 4.88
C LEU A 635 21.40 28.71 5.98
N LEU A 636 20.23 29.24 5.61
CA LEU A 636 19.16 29.54 6.57
C LEU A 636 18.54 28.27 7.19
N GLY A 637 18.48 27.16 6.44
CA GLY A 637 18.13 25.83 6.97
C GLY A 637 19.18 25.27 7.93
N LEU A 638 20.46 25.41 7.57
CA LEU A 638 21.61 24.99 8.37
C LEU A 638 21.68 25.73 9.70
N GLN A 639 21.52 27.05 9.71
CA GLN A 639 21.46 27.86 10.92
C GLN A 639 20.31 27.45 11.84
N ASN A 640 19.14 27.13 11.27
CA ASN A 640 17.99 26.63 12.03
C ASN A 640 18.27 25.27 12.68
N LEU A 641 18.82 24.31 11.93
CA LEU A 641 19.25 23.01 12.46
C LEU A 641 20.31 23.18 13.56
N ARG A 642 21.34 24.00 13.32
CA ARG A 642 22.42 24.27 14.28
C ARG A 642 21.88 24.82 15.60
N ALA A 643 20.83 25.65 15.55
CA ALA A 643 20.14 26.11 16.75
C ALA A 643 19.38 24.97 17.45
N LEU A 644 18.56 24.19 16.74
CA LEU A 644 17.80 23.06 17.31
C LEU A 644 18.73 22.00 17.95
N PHE A 645 19.87 21.68 17.34
CA PHE A 645 20.88 20.76 17.89
C PHE A 645 21.57 21.30 19.16
N VAL A 646 21.60 22.62 19.38
CA VAL A 646 22.08 23.22 20.63
C VAL A 646 20.97 23.23 21.68
N ASP A 647 19.78 23.71 21.33
CA ASP A 647 18.61 23.84 22.22
C ASP A 647 18.21 22.50 22.86
N LEU A 648 18.34 21.39 22.10
CA LEU A 648 17.85 20.06 22.47
C LEU A 648 18.96 19.06 22.86
N LYS A 649 20.23 19.50 22.94
CA LYS A 649 21.42 18.60 23.04
C LYS A 649 21.37 17.61 24.21
N SER A 650 20.73 17.98 25.32
CA SER A 650 20.57 17.15 26.53
C SER A 650 19.20 16.50 26.66
N ALA A 651 18.25 16.79 25.75
CA ALA A 651 16.84 16.44 25.90
C ALA A 651 16.44 15.17 25.12
N VAL A 652 17.08 14.91 23.97
CA VAL A 652 16.80 13.78 23.06
C VAL A 652 18.09 13.34 22.38
N ALA A 653 18.23 12.03 22.08
CA ALA A 653 19.29 11.53 21.21
C ALA A 653 19.03 11.98 19.75
N LEU A 654 19.66 13.08 19.32
CA LEU A 654 19.52 13.63 17.97
C LEU A 654 20.62 13.14 17.01
N ARG A 655 20.28 13.00 15.72
CA ARG A 655 21.21 12.73 14.61
C ARG A 655 20.87 13.59 13.39
N LEU A 656 21.86 13.96 12.58
CA LEU A 656 21.66 14.65 11.30
C LEU A 656 21.48 13.60 10.18
N ASP A 657 20.45 13.75 9.35
CA ASP A 657 20.32 12.98 8.10
C ASP A 657 19.93 13.89 6.93
N LEU A 658 20.87 14.19 6.03
CA LEU A 658 20.60 15.01 4.85
C LEU A 658 19.74 14.30 3.79
N GLY A 659 19.66 12.97 3.84
CA GLY A 659 18.87 12.13 2.95
C GLY A 659 17.42 11.94 3.40
N LEU A 660 17.00 12.55 4.51
CA LEU A 660 15.65 12.38 5.07
C LEU A 660 14.55 12.74 4.05
N ARG A 661 13.57 11.84 3.86
CA ARG A 661 12.59 11.87 2.77
C ARG A 661 11.16 12.01 3.30
N GLN A 662 10.53 13.17 3.13
CA GLN A 662 9.10 13.37 3.42
C GLN A 662 8.43 14.24 2.35
N GLU A 663 7.50 13.67 1.59
CA GLU A 663 6.89 14.34 0.41
C GLU A 663 5.90 15.47 0.80
N ALA A 664 5.41 15.51 2.05
CA ALA A 664 4.57 16.58 2.59
C ALA A 664 5.38 17.76 3.15
N TYR A 665 6.48 17.47 3.88
CA TYR A 665 7.23 18.43 4.68
C TYR A 665 8.37 19.08 3.86
N THR A 666 8.05 20.08 3.03
CA THR A 666 8.93 20.55 1.95
C THR A 666 9.46 21.99 2.10
N SER A 667 9.23 22.64 3.24
CA SER A 667 9.47 24.08 3.44
C SER A 667 10.40 24.47 4.60
N GLY A 668 10.89 23.51 5.40
CA GLY A 668 11.78 23.78 6.54
C GLY A 668 12.19 22.49 7.24
N LEU A 669 12.13 22.46 8.56
CA LEU A 669 12.42 21.27 9.38
C LEU A 669 11.70 20.01 8.87
N MET A 670 12.44 18.89 8.83
CA MET A 670 11.94 17.52 8.64
C MET A 670 12.56 16.64 9.73
N PHE A 671 11.81 15.68 10.26
CA PHE A 671 12.33 14.74 11.26
C PHE A 671 11.62 13.37 11.24
N GLN A 672 12.32 12.36 11.75
CA GLN A 672 11.80 11.02 12.00
C GLN A 672 12.27 10.53 13.37
N VAL A 673 11.36 9.94 14.14
CA VAL A 673 11.66 9.19 15.37
C VAL A 673 11.83 7.72 15.01
N VAL A 674 12.96 7.15 15.38
CA VAL A 674 13.39 5.81 14.94
C VAL A 674 13.88 4.99 16.13
N ASN A 675 13.47 3.72 16.20
CA ASN A 675 13.89 2.81 17.27
C ASN A 675 15.28 2.21 17.01
N SER A 676 15.80 1.44 17.97
CA SER A 676 17.07 0.70 17.86
C SER A 676 17.11 -0.33 16.72
N GLN A 677 15.95 -0.80 16.25
CA GLN A 677 15.79 -1.72 15.10
C GLN A 677 15.68 -0.98 13.75
N ASN A 678 15.83 0.35 13.76
CA ASN A 678 15.73 1.22 12.58
C ASN A 678 14.32 1.35 11.98
N GLU A 679 13.27 1.01 12.75
CA GLU A 679 11.87 1.25 12.37
C GLU A 679 11.40 2.65 12.78
N ILE A 680 10.60 3.27 11.91
CA ILE A 680 10.04 4.61 12.12
C ILE A 680 8.77 4.50 13.00
N MET A 681 8.77 5.21 14.13
CA MET A 681 7.63 5.30 15.05
C MET A 681 6.87 6.61 14.89
N ALA A 682 7.54 7.69 14.48
CA ALA A 682 6.90 8.97 14.22
C ALA A 682 7.61 9.78 13.13
N GLU A 683 6.86 10.61 12.42
CA GLU A 683 7.32 11.43 11.29
C GLU A 683 6.74 12.84 11.39
N GLY A 684 7.54 13.88 11.17
CA GLY A 684 7.03 15.25 11.27
C GLY A 684 7.92 16.28 10.61
N GLY A 685 7.42 17.51 10.53
CA GLY A 685 8.11 18.59 9.87
C GLY A 685 7.19 19.72 9.42
N ARG A 686 7.74 20.61 8.62
CA ARG A 686 7.11 21.87 8.20
C ARG A 686 6.46 21.74 6.81
N TYR A 687 5.16 22.03 6.71
CA TYR A 687 4.33 21.79 5.52
C TYR A 687 3.53 23.00 5.01
N ASP A 688 3.93 24.24 5.34
CA ASP A 688 3.23 25.44 4.87
C ASP A 688 3.10 25.55 3.34
N ALA A 689 4.06 24.98 2.59
CA ALA A 689 3.94 24.85 1.12
C ALA A 689 2.74 24.00 0.67
N LEU A 690 2.35 22.99 1.44
CA LEU A 690 1.19 22.11 1.15
C LEU A 690 -0.14 22.86 1.34
N VAL A 691 -0.24 23.72 2.36
CA VAL A 691 -1.41 24.60 2.56
C VAL A 691 -1.57 25.57 1.38
N VAL A 692 -0.47 26.19 0.91
CA VAL A 692 -0.50 27.09 -0.26
C VAL A 692 -0.85 26.35 -1.56
N LYS A 693 -0.49 25.07 -1.71
CA LYS A 693 -0.90 24.19 -2.83
C LYS A 693 -2.42 23.93 -2.88
N TYR A 694 -3.12 24.09 -1.75
CA TYR A 694 -4.58 23.94 -1.65
C TYR A 694 -5.38 25.25 -1.69
N ARG A 695 -4.75 26.41 -1.47
CA ARG A 695 -5.40 27.73 -1.69
C ARG A 695 -5.75 27.96 -3.16
N LEU A 696 -6.93 28.52 -3.42
CA LEU A 696 -7.34 28.99 -4.75
C LEU A 696 -6.37 30.08 -5.27
N PRO A 697 -6.08 30.16 -6.58
CA PRO A 697 -5.08 31.10 -7.11
C PRO A 697 -5.31 32.56 -6.70
N ALA A 698 -6.53 33.07 -6.78
CA ALA A 698 -6.87 34.44 -6.35
C ALA A 698 -6.60 34.68 -4.85
N ALA A 699 -6.90 33.70 -4.01
CA ALA A 699 -6.72 33.77 -2.57
C ALA A 699 -5.25 33.72 -2.12
N ARG A 700 -4.30 33.37 -3.01
CA ARG A 700 -2.86 33.35 -2.70
C ARG A 700 -2.26 34.75 -2.51
N ILE A 701 -2.88 35.78 -3.08
CA ILE A 701 -2.41 37.18 -3.00
C ILE A 701 -3.04 37.90 -1.80
N GLN A 702 -4.28 37.54 -1.45
CA GLN A 702 -5.08 38.24 -0.43
C GLN A 702 -4.95 37.67 0.99
N LEU A 703 -4.68 36.36 1.14
CA LEU A 703 -4.60 35.72 2.46
C LEU A 703 -3.16 35.68 3.00
N PRO A 704 -2.93 35.97 4.30
CA PRO A 704 -1.60 36.02 4.89
C PRO A 704 -0.90 34.64 4.91
N THR A 705 0.43 34.64 5.05
CA THR A 705 1.28 33.45 4.90
C THR A 705 1.31 32.60 6.16
N VAL A 706 0.31 31.73 6.30
CA VAL A 706 0.24 30.71 7.35
C VAL A 706 1.49 29.83 7.36
N ARG A 707 2.02 29.58 8.56
CA ARG A 707 3.05 28.59 8.84
C ARG A 707 2.40 27.36 9.48
N ALA A 708 2.86 26.17 9.10
CA ALA A 708 2.32 24.91 9.60
C ALA A 708 3.45 23.90 9.82
N VAL A 709 3.47 23.27 10.99
CA VAL A 709 4.41 22.22 11.40
C VAL A 709 3.65 21.19 12.23
N GLY A 710 3.96 19.91 12.05
CA GLY A 710 3.24 18.84 12.73
C GLY A 710 4.08 17.59 12.88
N VAL A 711 3.54 16.64 13.65
CA VAL A 711 4.08 15.31 13.85
C VAL A 711 2.97 14.28 13.78
N ARG A 712 3.33 13.11 13.29
CA ARG A 712 2.52 11.90 13.29
C ARG A 712 3.21 10.83 14.09
N PHE A 713 2.47 10.13 14.94
CA PHE A 713 2.89 8.89 15.57
C PHE A 713 2.16 7.71 14.94
N SER A 714 2.89 6.66 14.56
CA SER A 714 2.28 5.38 14.20
C SER A 714 2.05 4.59 15.49
N VAL A 715 0.81 4.62 15.97
CA VAL A 715 0.44 4.02 17.26
C VAL A 715 0.73 2.52 17.24
N ASP A 716 0.40 1.84 16.15
CA ASP A 716 0.69 0.42 15.95
C ASP A 716 2.18 0.09 16.07
N ARG A 717 3.07 0.98 15.58
CA ARG A 717 4.52 0.80 15.70
C ARG A 717 5.01 1.02 17.11
N MET A 718 4.51 2.06 17.79
CA MET A 718 4.82 2.28 19.21
C MET A 718 4.38 1.09 20.06
N VAL A 719 3.18 0.55 19.82
CA VAL A 719 2.68 -0.67 20.49
C VAL A 719 3.59 -1.88 20.21
N SER A 720 4.03 -2.09 18.96
CA SER A 720 4.95 -3.19 18.63
C SER A 720 6.34 -3.06 19.29
N CYS A 721 6.72 -1.85 19.73
CA CYS A 721 7.96 -1.61 20.47
C CYS A 721 7.82 -1.80 21.99
N LEU A 722 6.59 -1.90 22.53
CA LEU A 722 6.35 -2.17 23.95
C LEU A 722 6.59 -3.65 24.27
N ALA A 723 7.64 -3.94 25.04
CA ALA A 723 8.03 -5.30 25.41
C ALA A 723 6.93 -6.10 26.15
N ARG A 724 5.96 -5.41 26.76
CA ARG A 724 4.67 -5.93 27.25
C ARG A 724 3.62 -4.82 27.13
N PRO A 725 2.36 -5.10 26.74
CA PRO A 725 1.28 -4.13 26.84
C PRO A 725 1.03 -3.82 28.33
N GLN A 726 1.20 -2.56 28.71
CA GLN A 726 0.90 -2.09 30.07
C GLN A 726 -0.58 -1.78 30.17
N VAL A 727 -1.30 -2.49 31.04
CA VAL A 727 -2.71 -2.24 31.34
C VAL A 727 -2.75 -1.38 32.60
N GLU A 728 -3.09 -0.10 32.46
CA GLU A 728 -3.09 0.86 33.59
C GLU A 728 -4.16 0.51 34.65
N SER A 729 -5.37 0.22 34.17
CA SER A 729 -6.54 -0.11 35.00
C SER A 729 -6.68 -1.63 35.10
N PRO A 730 -6.48 -2.24 36.28
CA PRO A 730 -6.46 -3.68 36.43
C PRO A 730 -7.84 -4.29 36.11
N LEU A 731 -7.94 -5.00 35.00
CA LEU A 731 -9.18 -5.67 34.58
C LEU A 731 -9.57 -6.75 35.59
N ILE A 732 -10.81 -6.69 36.08
CA ILE A 732 -11.38 -7.60 37.08
C ILE A 732 -12.35 -8.56 36.38
N LEU A 733 -12.07 -9.87 36.39
CA LEU A 733 -12.99 -10.87 35.84
C LEU A 733 -13.94 -11.40 36.93
N VAL A 734 -15.25 -11.23 36.75
CA VAL A 734 -16.28 -11.74 37.66
C VAL A 734 -16.74 -13.13 37.19
N CYS A 735 -16.51 -14.13 38.03
CA CYS A 735 -16.74 -15.55 37.76
C CYS A 735 -17.71 -16.13 38.80
N SER A 736 -18.53 -17.08 38.39
CA SER A 736 -19.40 -17.85 39.30
C SER A 736 -19.68 -19.24 38.74
N ASP A 737 -20.40 -20.08 39.49
CA ASP A 737 -21.01 -21.29 38.95
C ASP A 737 -21.99 -20.93 37.81
N PRO A 738 -22.21 -21.78 36.78
CA PRO A 738 -23.06 -21.45 35.63
C PRO A 738 -24.49 -21.03 36.02
N ALA A 739 -25.07 -21.68 37.03
CA ALA A 739 -26.41 -21.41 37.55
C ALA A 739 -26.54 -20.08 38.33
N MET A 740 -25.47 -19.28 38.46
CA MET A 740 -25.45 -18.02 39.22
C MET A 740 -25.28 -16.78 38.34
N LEU A 741 -25.77 -16.80 37.09
CA LEU A 741 -25.65 -15.70 36.13
C LEU A 741 -26.14 -14.35 36.69
N HIS A 742 -27.32 -14.31 37.31
CA HIS A 742 -27.90 -13.06 37.85
C HIS A 742 -27.00 -12.43 38.93
N SER A 743 -26.50 -13.24 39.87
CA SER A 743 -25.58 -12.78 40.92
C SER A 743 -24.19 -12.38 40.40
N ARG A 744 -23.74 -12.98 39.28
CA ARG A 744 -22.52 -12.58 38.57
C ARG A 744 -22.68 -11.17 37.99
N LEU A 745 -23.83 -10.92 37.35
CA LEU A 745 -24.20 -9.63 36.77
C LEU A 745 -24.42 -8.55 37.85
N GLU A 746 -25.02 -8.88 38.99
CA GLU A 746 -25.18 -7.98 40.14
C GLU A 746 -23.81 -7.46 40.63
N VAL A 747 -22.85 -8.37 40.86
CA VAL A 747 -21.49 -8.01 41.29
C VAL A 747 -20.71 -7.24 40.22
N ALA A 748 -20.83 -7.60 38.94
CA ALA A 748 -20.22 -6.84 37.84
C ALA A 748 -20.81 -5.41 37.75
N THR A 749 -22.13 -5.29 37.89
CA THR A 749 -22.83 -3.99 37.88
C THR A 749 -22.36 -3.07 39.00
N LEU A 750 -22.14 -3.61 40.21
CA LEU A 750 -21.59 -2.85 41.33
C LEU A 750 -20.17 -2.31 41.05
N LEU A 751 -19.32 -3.11 40.39
CA LEU A 751 -17.98 -2.69 39.99
C LEU A 751 -18.04 -1.58 38.93
N TRP A 752 -18.90 -1.71 37.91
CA TRP A 752 -19.10 -0.68 36.88
C TRP A 752 -19.66 0.63 37.46
N GLN A 753 -20.64 0.56 38.37
CA GLN A 753 -21.16 1.72 39.10
C GLN A 753 -20.09 2.42 39.97
N SER A 754 -19.07 1.67 40.40
CA SER A 754 -17.91 2.18 41.13
C SER A 754 -16.81 2.74 40.21
N GLY A 755 -16.99 2.71 38.89
CA GLY A 755 -16.00 3.16 37.91
C GLY A 755 -14.85 2.19 37.66
N LEU A 756 -14.95 0.94 38.12
CA LEU A 756 -13.91 -0.08 37.95
C LEU A 756 -14.09 -0.85 36.64
N THR A 757 -12.98 -1.13 35.97
CA THR A 757 -12.93 -1.97 34.76
C THR A 757 -13.14 -3.43 35.13
N ALA A 758 -14.37 -3.91 34.97
CA ALA A 758 -14.75 -5.30 35.19
C ALA A 758 -15.35 -5.93 33.94
N GLU A 759 -15.17 -7.24 33.82
CA GLU A 759 -15.78 -8.10 32.80
C GLU A 759 -16.47 -9.26 33.52
N PHE A 760 -17.52 -9.86 32.95
CA PHE A 760 -18.12 -11.08 33.50
C PHE A 760 -17.92 -12.25 32.53
N TRP A 761 -17.42 -13.36 33.07
CA TRP A 761 -17.13 -14.56 32.29
C TRP A 761 -18.42 -15.27 31.83
N HIS A 762 -18.40 -15.98 30.69
CA HIS A 762 -19.49 -16.89 30.25
C HIS A 762 -19.08 -18.36 30.42
N PRO A 763 -19.92 -19.24 31.00
CA PRO A 763 -19.49 -20.53 31.55
C PRO A 763 -18.98 -21.62 30.58
N ASP A 764 -18.90 -21.39 29.27
CA ASP A 764 -18.67 -22.46 28.28
C ASP A 764 -17.18 -22.74 27.97
N THR A 765 -16.27 -21.82 28.29
CA THR A 765 -14.82 -22.02 28.06
C THR A 765 -14.22 -22.87 29.18
N LYS A 766 -13.56 -23.99 28.85
CA LYS A 766 -13.13 -24.97 29.88
C LYS A 766 -12.05 -24.45 30.84
N ASP A 767 -11.23 -23.48 30.40
CA ASP A 767 -10.03 -23.06 31.13
C ASP A 767 -10.07 -21.59 31.53
N LEU A 768 -10.57 -21.34 32.74
CA LEU A 768 -10.70 -20.02 33.37
C LEU A 768 -9.38 -19.23 33.45
N GLU A 769 -8.28 -19.90 33.77
CA GLU A 769 -6.98 -19.25 33.99
C GLU A 769 -6.28 -18.91 32.65
N GLU A 770 -6.52 -19.70 31.59
CA GLU A 770 -6.15 -19.33 30.22
C GLU A 770 -6.98 -18.14 29.73
N TYR A 771 -8.30 -18.14 29.97
CA TYR A 771 -9.17 -17.00 29.62
C TYR A 771 -8.72 -15.70 30.33
N CYS A 772 -8.44 -15.75 31.64
CA CYS A 772 -7.87 -14.64 32.40
C CYS A 772 -6.58 -14.11 31.77
N THR A 773 -5.70 -15.01 31.35
CA THR A 773 -4.40 -14.68 30.72
C THR A 773 -4.60 -14.08 29.32
N MET A 774 -5.59 -14.55 28.56
CA MET A 774 -5.92 -14.08 27.22
C MET A 774 -6.48 -12.65 27.21
N ILE A 775 -7.38 -12.31 28.13
CA ILE A 775 -7.97 -10.96 28.23
C ILE A 775 -7.07 -9.96 28.97
N GLY A 776 -6.02 -10.43 29.67
CA GLY A 776 -5.13 -9.60 30.48
C GLY A 776 -5.71 -9.23 31.86
N ALA A 777 -6.58 -10.07 32.42
CA ALA A 777 -7.16 -9.85 33.75
C ALA A 777 -6.08 -9.86 34.85
N HIS A 778 -6.26 -8.99 35.83
CA HIS A 778 -5.35 -8.80 36.97
C HIS A 778 -5.91 -9.45 38.24
N TRP A 779 -7.25 -9.39 38.38
CA TRP A 779 -7.99 -9.94 39.50
C TRP A 779 -9.14 -10.82 39.00
N MET A 780 -9.48 -11.85 39.77
CA MET A 780 -10.69 -12.65 39.59
C MET A 780 -11.57 -12.57 40.84
N VAL A 781 -12.86 -12.26 40.65
CA VAL A 781 -13.89 -12.25 41.69
C VAL A 781 -14.73 -13.52 41.57
N LEU A 782 -14.55 -14.43 42.50
CA LEU A 782 -15.26 -15.71 42.61
C LEU A 782 -16.51 -15.55 43.46
N VAL A 783 -17.67 -15.42 42.80
CA VAL A 783 -18.99 -15.41 43.43
C VAL A 783 -19.46 -16.85 43.65
N LYS A 784 -19.67 -17.24 44.92
CA LYS A 784 -20.12 -18.59 45.30
C LYS A 784 -21.40 -18.51 46.12
N LYS A 785 -22.34 -19.44 45.89
CA LYS A 785 -23.71 -19.40 46.44
C LYS A 785 -23.75 -19.13 47.95
N HIS A 786 -23.06 -19.97 48.74
CA HIS A 786 -23.04 -19.86 50.21
C HIS A 786 -22.43 -18.54 50.72
N LEU A 787 -21.30 -18.08 50.14
CA LEU A 787 -20.67 -16.81 50.54
C LEU A 787 -21.58 -15.60 50.26
N LEU A 788 -22.30 -15.63 49.15
CA LEU A 788 -23.25 -14.58 48.77
C LEU A 788 -24.47 -14.57 49.71
N THR A 789 -25.11 -15.73 49.93
CA THR A 789 -26.36 -15.82 50.70
C THR A 789 -26.16 -15.68 52.21
N GLU A 790 -25.10 -16.25 52.76
CA GLU A 790 -24.88 -16.30 54.22
C GLU A 790 -24.05 -15.11 54.73
N LYS A 791 -23.11 -14.60 53.92
CA LYS A 791 -22.08 -13.65 54.36
C LYS A 791 -22.03 -12.36 53.55
N ARG A 792 -22.84 -12.23 52.48
CA ARG A 792 -22.81 -11.12 51.51
C ARG A 792 -21.38 -10.76 51.07
N ALA A 793 -20.59 -11.80 50.81
CA ALA A 793 -19.18 -11.70 50.49
C ALA A 793 -18.84 -12.48 49.21
N VAL A 794 -17.76 -12.07 48.56
CA VAL A 794 -17.16 -12.74 47.41
C VAL A 794 -15.72 -13.14 47.74
N LYS A 795 -15.17 -14.10 46.98
CA LYS A 795 -13.73 -14.37 47.02
C LYS A 795 -13.02 -13.54 45.94
N VAL A 796 -11.83 -13.05 46.24
CA VAL A 796 -10.97 -12.29 45.31
C VAL A 796 -9.61 -12.98 45.24
N ARG A 797 -9.09 -13.15 44.03
CA ARG A 797 -7.79 -13.76 43.74
C ARG A 797 -6.99 -12.84 42.81
N SER A 798 -5.72 -12.64 43.11
CA SER A 798 -4.75 -12.03 42.18
C SER A 798 -4.26 -13.07 41.18
N ILE A 799 -4.21 -12.69 39.89
CA ILE A 799 -3.78 -13.59 38.80
C ILE A 799 -2.25 -13.56 38.62
N LYS A 800 -1.61 -12.42 38.90
CA LYS A 800 -0.15 -12.23 38.75
C LYS A 800 0.67 -12.68 39.96
N HIS A 801 0.07 -12.67 41.15
CA HIS A 801 0.70 -13.06 42.41
C HIS A 801 -0.28 -13.93 43.20
N TYR A 802 -0.01 -15.24 43.27
CA TYR A 802 -0.89 -16.18 43.97
C TYR A 802 -0.65 -16.14 45.49
N ASP A 803 -1.20 -15.11 46.13
CA ASP A 803 -1.18 -14.93 47.59
C ASP A 803 -2.43 -15.56 48.27
N GLY A 804 -3.26 -16.27 47.50
CA GLY A 804 -4.46 -16.99 47.95
C GLY A 804 -5.80 -16.30 47.64
N ASP A 805 -6.90 -16.94 48.03
CA ASP A 805 -8.26 -16.38 47.91
C ASP A 805 -8.62 -15.51 49.13
N VAL A 806 -8.60 -14.18 49.00
CA VAL A 806 -9.10 -13.25 50.02
C VAL A 806 -10.64 -13.25 50.00
N THR A 807 -11.32 -13.18 51.14
CA THR A 807 -12.80 -13.07 51.19
C THR A 807 -13.20 -11.64 51.57
N VAL A 808 -13.93 -10.97 50.68
CA VAL A 808 -14.23 -9.52 50.75
C VAL A 808 -15.75 -9.30 50.79
N PRO A 809 -16.30 -8.53 51.75
CA PRO A 809 -17.71 -8.12 51.74
C PRO A 809 -18.05 -7.30 50.51
N ILE A 810 -19.21 -7.55 49.90
CA ILE A 810 -19.62 -6.91 48.64
C ILE A 810 -19.67 -5.38 48.76
N THR A 811 -20.13 -4.86 49.90
CA THR A 811 -20.12 -3.42 50.24
C THR A 811 -18.74 -2.77 50.25
N SER A 812 -17.68 -3.56 50.43
CA SER A 812 -16.29 -3.10 50.53
C SER A 812 -15.46 -3.45 49.28
N LEU A 813 -16.05 -4.15 48.31
CA LEU A 813 -15.33 -4.69 47.14
C LEU A 813 -14.71 -3.59 46.26
N ALA A 814 -15.43 -2.48 46.06
CA ALA A 814 -14.92 -1.33 45.31
C ALA A 814 -13.77 -0.61 46.03
N TYR A 815 -13.84 -0.51 47.36
CA TYR A 815 -12.77 0.06 48.19
C TYR A 815 -11.52 -0.83 48.15
N PHE A 816 -11.67 -2.16 48.29
CA PHE A 816 -10.58 -3.13 48.19
C PHE A 816 -9.77 -2.97 46.89
N PHE A 817 -10.44 -2.88 45.73
CA PHE A 817 -9.75 -2.66 44.45
C PHE A 817 -9.18 -1.24 44.28
N SER A 818 -9.71 -0.25 44.99
CA SER A 818 -9.15 1.11 45.01
C SER A 818 -7.88 1.21 45.86
N GLU A 819 -7.82 0.45 46.97
CA GLU A 819 -6.67 0.39 47.89
C GLU A 819 -5.54 -0.49 47.35
N HIS A 820 -5.87 -1.60 46.68
CA HIS A 820 -4.90 -2.47 46.00
C HIS A 820 -4.55 -2.04 44.56
N HIS A 821 -5.03 -0.88 44.10
CA HIS A 821 -4.51 -0.25 42.89
C HIS A 821 -3.16 0.40 43.24
N PRO A 822 -2.04 0.10 42.55
CA PRO A 822 -0.84 0.91 42.69
C PRO A 822 -1.20 2.33 42.24
N SER A 823 -1.05 3.31 43.13
CA SER A 823 -1.47 4.68 42.87
C SER A 823 -0.54 5.32 41.83
N SER A 824 -1.07 5.55 40.62
CA SER A 824 -0.42 6.40 39.63
C SER A 824 -0.32 7.83 40.19
N SER A 825 0.92 8.29 40.41
CA SER A 825 1.16 9.62 40.95
C SER A 825 0.70 10.71 39.95
N SER A 826 0.13 11.79 40.49
CA SER A 826 -0.15 13.05 39.77
C SER A 826 -1.08 12.95 38.54
N GLY A 827 -2.32 12.53 38.78
CA GLY A 827 -3.55 13.24 38.37
C GLY A 827 -3.74 13.76 36.93
N LEU A 828 -4.80 13.26 36.28
CA LEU A 828 -5.60 14.01 35.31
C LEU A 828 -7.10 13.71 35.49
N HIS A 829 -7.95 14.71 35.22
CA HIS A 829 -9.42 14.70 35.15
C HIS A 829 -10.26 13.64 35.88
N ARG A 830 -10.86 14.04 37.02
CA ARG A 830 -12.20 13.58 37.43
C ARG A 830 -13.26 14.26 36.54
N PRO A 831 -14.30 13.56 36.04
CA PRO A 831 -15.37 14.20 35.27
C PRO A 831 -16.23 15.11 36.17
N ARG A 832 -16.71 16.23 35.60
CA ARG A 832 -17.62 17.15 36.29
C ARG A 832 -19.04 16.59 36.31
N SER A 833 -19.55 16.26 37.50
CA SER A 833 -20.98 16.32 37.80
C SER A 833 -21.25 17.60 38.59
N GLY A 834 -22.25 18.39 38.16
CA GLY A 834 -22.52 19.71 38.72
C GLY A 834 -23.68 19.72 39.70
N SER A 835 -23.52 20.42 40.82
CA SER A 835 -24.63 21.08 41.52
C SER A 835 -24.14 22.38 42.15
N MET A 836 -25.06 23.30 42.41
CA MET A 836 -24.74 24.66 42.86
C MET A 836 -24.46 24.72 44.36
N ALA A 837 -23.54 25.59 44.79
CA ALA A 837 -23.86 26.73 45.65
C ALA A 837 -22.64 27.65 45.90
N THR A 838 -22.94 28.93 46.14
CA THR A 838 -22.26 29.94 46.98
C THR A 838 -20.92 29.63 47.67
N SER A 839 -19.97 30.57 47.86
CA SER A 839 -19.86 31.98 47.42
C SER A 839 -18.57 32.60 48.01
N LEU A 840 -17.96 33.58 47.33
CA LEU A 840 -16.97 34.54 47.89
C LEU A 840 -15.64 33.88 48.38
N SER A 841 -14.49 34.54 48.53
CA SER A 841 -14.05 35.93 48.27
C SER A 841 -12.53 35.99 48.04
N CYS A 842 -12.04 37.11 47.49
CA CYS A 842 -10.79 37.86 47.80
C CYS A 842 -9.56 37.16 48.45
N ALA A 843 -8.31 37.54 48.16
CA ALA A 843 -7.71 38.42 47.13
C ALA A 843 -6.17 38.36 47.22
N GLY A 844 -5.46 38.67 46.11
CA GLY A 844 -4.00 38.86 46.06
C GLY A 844 -3.14 37.59 46.18
N GLY A 845 -1.89 37.54 45.70
CA GLY A 845 -1.18 38.51 44.84
C GLY A 845 0.33 38.58 45.11
N ALA A 846 1.15 38.50 44.05
CA ALA A 846 2.60 38.82 44.02
C ALA A 846 3.54 37.93 44.91
N SER A 847 4.84 37.77 44.66
CA SER A 847 5.67 37.92 43.43
C SER A 847 7.10 37.41 43.72
N SER A 848 7.84 36.98 42.68
CA SER A 848 9.32 36.75 42.68
C SER A 848 9.89 35.69 43.66
N GLY A 849 11.07 35.09 43.43
CA GLY A 849 11.91 35.11 42.22
C GLY A 849 13.40 34.82 42.51
N GLY A 850 14.04 34.01 41.66
CA GLY A 850 15.49 33.70 41.70
C GLY A 850 15.93 32.67 42.77
N GLY A 851 17.06 31.97 42.60
CA GLY A 851 17.90 31.85 41.41
C GLY A 851 19.31 31.30 41.67
N GLY A 852 19.81 30.42 40.77
CA GLY A 852 21.21 29.96 40.71
C GLY A 852 21.62 28.85 41.70
N GLY A 853 22.65 28.03 41.42
CA GLY A 853 23.36 27.88 40.13
C GLY A 853 24.76 27.22 40.24
N GLY A 854 25.08 26.28 39.34
CA GLY A 854 26.38 25.58 39.25
C GLY A 854 26.60 24.50 40.33
N GLY A 855 27.45 23.47 40.17
CA GLY A 855 28.34 23.05 39.07
C GLY A 855 29.57 22.33 39.68
N GLY A 856 30.24 21.34 39.09
CA GLY A 856 30.11 20.61 37.82
C GLY A 856 31.41 19.80 37.56
N SER A 857 31.38 18.80 36.66
CA SER A 857 32.53 17.95 36.25
C SER A 857 33.16 17.02 37.33
N ALA A 858 33.78 15.88 36.99
CA ALA A 858 33.77 15.05 35.77
C ALA A 858 34.37 13.65 36.06
N ASP A 859 34.12 12.68 35.16
CA ASP A 859 34.98 11.51 34.78
C ASP A 859 35.58 10.57 35.87
N MET A 860 35.66 9.24 35.72
CA MET A 860 35.42 8.36 34.55
C MET A 860 35.30 6.86 34.95
N LYS A 861 34.76 6.04 34.03
CA LYS A 861 34.93 4.57 33.82
C LYS A 861 34.09 3.54 34.61
N ASN A 862 33.65 2.55 33.81
CA ASN A 862 33.21 1.17 34.09
C ASN A 862 32.07 0.94 35.11
N GLY A 863 30.96 0.38 34.61
CA GLY A 863 29.83 -0.03 35.44
C GLY A 863 30.03 -1.39 36.12
N GLY A 864 29.59 -1.48 37.37
CA GLY A 864 29.13 -2.70 38.02
C GLY A 864 27.61 -2.65 38.22
N PHE A 865 27.00 -3.76 38.65
CA PHE A 865 25.57 -3.80 39.00
C PHE A 865 25.35 -3.22 40.40
N ASP A 866 24.94 -1.95 40.50
CA ASP A 866 24.52 -1.38 41.78
C ASP A 866 23.08 -1.75 42.13
N LYS A 867 22.92 -2.29 43.35
CA LYS A 867 21.66 -2.71 43.96
C LYS A 867 21.32 -1.78 45.11
N ASP A 868 20.74 -0.61 44.83
CA ASP A 868 20.27 0.29 45.89
C ASP A 868 18.82 0.73 45.67
N ALA A 869 17.90 -0.12 46.17
CA ALA A 869 16.67 0.36 46.74
C ALA A 869 16.95 0.72 48.22
N PRO A 870 16.35 1.78 48.78
CA PRO A 870 16.69 2.25 50.13
C PRO A 870 16.37 1.18 51.19
N THR A 871 17.42 0.55 51.72
CA THR A 871 17.29 -0.50 52.75
C THR A 871 17.22 0.12 54.15
N VAL A 872 16.16 -0.23 54.89
CA VAL A 872 16.00 0.18 56.29
C VAL A 872 17.12 -0.45 57.12
N LYS A 873 17.90 0.36 57.82
CA LYS A 873 19.00 -0.11 58.69
C LYS A 873 18.46 -0.71 59.99
N LEU A 874 18.11 -1.98 59.92
CA LEU A 874 17.68 -2.77 61.08
C LEU A 874 18.85 -3.14 61.99
N ASN A 875 18.55 -3.28 63.30
CA ASN A 875 19.47 -3.81 64.29
C ASN A 875 18.82 -5.03 64.96
N VAL A 876 19.01 -6.21 64.36
CA VAL A 876 18.38 -7.47 64.80
C VAL A 876 19.27 -8.20 65.79
N LYS A 877 18.73 -8.57 66.95
CA LYS A 877 19.39 -9.44 67.94
C LYS A 877 18.53 -10.67 68.20
N VAL A 878 19.11 -11.86 68.03
CA VAL A 878 18.49 -13.14 68.40
C VAL A 878 18.86 -13.46 69.84
N VAL A 879 17.86 -13.56 70.71
CA VAL A 879 17.98 -13.79 72.15
C VAL A 879 17.74 -15.27 72.46
N ASP A 880 18.82 -16.07 72.40
CA ASP A 880 18.81 -17.49 72.81
C ASP A 880 19.40 -17.63 74.23
N PRO A 881 18.69 -18.26 75.19
CA PRO A 881 19.23 -18.55 76.53
C PRO A 881 20.44 -19.51 76.52
N LYS A 882 20.72 -20.20 75.40
CA LYS A 882 21.91 -21.02 75.19
C LYS A 882 23.00 -20.21 74.47
N GLN A 883 23.61 -19.26 75.17
CA GLN A 883 24.81 -18.54 74.70
C GLN A 883 26.04 -19.47 74.61
N ASN A 884 26.05 -20.37 73.62
CA ASN A 884 27.08 -21.36 73.41
C ASN A 884 27.92 -20.96 72.19
N GLN A 885 29.19 -20.57 72.40
CA GLN A 885 29.99 -19.81 71.42
C GLN A 885 30.30 -20.52 70.09
N LYS A 886 29.91 -21.79 69.92
CA LYS A 886 30.23 -22.61 68.74
C LYS A 886 29.39 -22.29 67.50
N ASP A 887 28.12 -21.92 67.65
CA ASP A 887 27.17 -21.82 66.52
C ASP A 887 27.01 -20.40 65.92
N LYS A 888 28.09 -19.61 65.90
CA LYS A 888 28.12 -18.25 65.30
C LYS A 888 27.67 -18.21 63.84
N HIS A 889 27.80 -19.31 63.09
CA HIS A 889 27.33 -19.38 61.70
C HIS A 889 25.80 -19.47 61.63
N ARG A 890 25.18 -20.31 62.46
CA ARG A 890 23.72 -20.43 62.56
C ARG A 890 23.08 -19.11 62.99
N GLN A 891 23.60 -18.49 64.05
CA GLN A 891 23.07 -17.20 64.52
C GLN A 891 23.15 -16.10 63.45
N LYS A 892 24.17 -16.12 62.56
CA LYS A 892 24.25 -15.22 61.40
C LYS A 892 23.23 -15.55 60.31
N GLN A 893 22.91 -16.83 60.08
CA GLN A 893 21.85 -17.22 59.15
C GLN A 893 20.46 -16.81 59.69
N ASP A 894 20.21 -17.04 60.98
CA ASP A 894 18.95 -16.69 61.65
C ASP A 894 18.73 -15.17 61.67
N VAL A 895 19.75 -14.38 62.07
CA VAL A 895 19.73 -12.90 61.97
C VAL A 895 19.48 -12.46 60.53
N GLY A 896 20.26 -12.97 59.57
CA GLY A 896 20.12 -12.64 58.15
C GLY A 896 18.83 -13.16 57.50
N HIS A 897 18.03 -13.98 58.18
CA HIS A 897 16.67 -14.36 57.76
C HIS A 897 15.66 -13.35 58.29
N VAL A 898 15.69 -13.07 59.61
CA VAL A 898 14.82 -12.08 60.27
C VAL A 898 15.03 -10.68 59.69
N GLU A 899 16.27 -10.27 59.40
CA GLU A 899 16.56 -8.99 58.72
C GLU A 899 15.83 -8.87 57.37
N ARG A 900 15.76 -9.95 56.58
CA ARG A 900 15.07 -9.95 55.29
C ARG A 900 13.54 -9.94 55.44
N GLN A 901 12.99 -10.71 56.38
CA GLN A 901 11.55 -10.72 56.66
C GLN A 901 11.07 -9.37 57.21
N VAL A 902 11.76 -8.81 58.20
CA VAL A 902 11.41 -7.50 58.79
C VAL A 902 11.63 -6.36 57.79
N SER A 903 12.68 -6.41 56.96
CA SER A 903 12.85 -5.40 55.88
C SER A 903 11.66 -5.43 54.92
N LYS A 904 11.21 -6.63 54.51
CA LYS A 904 10.04 -6.81 53.65
C LYS A 904 8.77 -6.29 54.33
N TRP A 905 8.54 -6.64 55.60
CA TRP A 905 7.36 -6.22 56.36
C TRP A 905 7.30 -4.71 56.61
N LEU A 906 8.41 -4.08 57.02
CA LEU A 906 8.47 -2.62 57.18
C LEU A 906 8.30 -1.88 55.85
N SER A 907 8.87 -2.40 54.75
CA SER A 907 8.66 -1.83 53.41
C SER A 907 7.21 -1.92 52.91
N SER A 908 6.35 -2.75 53.52
CA SER A 908 4.92 -2.79 53.23
C SER A 908 4.04 -2.07 54.28
N PHE A 909 4.62 -1.52 55.35
CA PHE A 909 3.89 -0.83 56.42
C PHE A 909 4.29 0.65 56.62
N LEU A 910 5.49 1.08 56.21
CA LEU A 910 5.97 2.45 56.40
C LEU A 910 5.98 3.23 55.07
N LEU A 911 5.44 4.45 55.10
CA LEU A 911 5.51 5.38 53.98
C LEU A 911 6.97 5.79 53.68
N PRO A 912 7.31 6.16 52.43
CA PRO A 912 8.70 6.43 52.00
C PRO A 912 9.47 7.53 52.75
N ASN A 913 8.79 8.32 53.59
CA ASN A 913 9.36 9.44 54.36
C ASN A 913 9.60 9.11 55.85
N ALA A 914 9.60 7.84 56.25
CA ALA A 914 10.04 7.43 57.58
C ALA A 914 11.53 7.78 57.79
N SER A 915 11.89 8.34 58.95
CA SER A 915 13.25 8.79 59.24
C SER A 915 14.26 7.63 59.30
N HIS A 916 15.54 7.92 59.06
CA HIS A 916 16.67 6.97 59.11
C HIS A 916 16.97 6.39 60.52
N GLU A 917 16.01 6.36 61.43
CA GLU A 917 16.16 5.87 62.81
C GLU A 917 16.19 4.33 62.82
N PRO A 918 17.22 3.69 63.39
CA PRO A 918 17.38 2.24 63.29
C PRO A 918 16.44 1.50 64.23
N THR A 919 15.38 0.89 63.68
CA THR A 919 14.49 0.02 64.46
C THR A 919 15.26 -1.19 65.00
N LYS A 920 15.28 -1.33 66.32
CA LYS A 920 15.85 -2.47 67.03
C LYS A 920 14.83 -3.61 67.07
N VAL A 921 15.26 -4.81 66.69
CA VAL A 921 14.42 -6.01 66.65
C VAL A 921 14.99 -7.06 67.60
N LEU A 922 14.16 -7.59 68.50
CA LEU A 922 14.52 -8.66 69.44
C LEU A 922 13.77 -9.94 69.07
N SER A 923 14.49 -10.93 68.56
CA SER A 923 13.95 -12.22 68.11
C SER A 923 14.10 -13.29 69.18
N VAL A 924 12.99 -13.91 69.60
CA VAL A 924 12.92 -14.81 70.77
C VAL A 924 12.20 -16.13 70.49
N ASP A 925 12.73 -17.22 71.06
CA ASP A 925 12.11 -18.55 71.10
C ASP A 925 10.98 -18.62 72.17
N VAL A 926 9.95 -17.81 71.96
CA VAL A 926 8.75 -17.71 72.80
C VAL A 926 7.52 -17.58 71.88
N PRO A 927 6.46 -18.41 72.03
CA PRO A 927 5.24 -18.29 71.22
C PRO A 927 4.59 -16.91 71.32
N PHE A 928 4.06 -16.38 70.22
CA PHE A 928 3.61 -14.99 70.12
C PHE A 928 2.50 -14.64 71.11
N ALA A 929 1.62 -15.60 71.44
CA ALA A 929 0.58 -15.42 72.45
C ALA A 929 1.16 -15.06 73.83
N VAL A 930 2.31 -15.64 74.20
CA VAL A 930 3.03 -15.34 75.45
C VAL A 930 3.85 -14.06 75.30
N LEU A 931 4.45 -13.82 74.13
CA LEU A 931 5.24 -12.62 73.86
C LEU A 931 4.40 -11.33 73.92
N ARG A 932 3.19 -11.37 73.37
CA ARG A 932 2.21 -10.27 73.41
C ARG A 932 1.62 -10.04 74.82
N ASP A 933 1.38 -11.12 75.57
CA ASP A 933 0.91 -11.05 76.96
C ASP A 933 2.00 -10.46 77.88
N PHE A 934 3.27 -10.81 77.65
CA PHE A 934 4.43 -10.16 78.25
C PHE A 934 4.54 -8.67 77.84
N GLY A 935 4.47 -8.35 76.54
CA GLY A 935 4.56 -6.98 76.04
C GLY A 935 3.46 -6.08 76.61
N SER A 936 2.23 -6.59 76.67
CA SER A 936 1.09 -5.90 77.28
C SER A 936 1.34 -5.60 78.77
N ARG A 937 1.80 -6.57 79.57
CA ARG A 937 2.10 -6.33 80.98
C ARG A 937 3.36 -5.50 81.22
N PHE A 938 4.35 -5.54 80.33
CA PHE A 938 5.55 -4.69 80.44
C PHE A 938 5.21 -3.19 80.32
N MET A 939 4.11 -2.85 79.62
CA MET A 939 3.54 -1.50 79.58
C MET A 939 2.75 -1.13 80.84
N GLU A 940 2.25 -2.10 81.61
CA GLU A 940 1.46 -1.89 82.84
C GLU A 940 2.35 -1.86 84.09
N ASP A 941 3.20 -2.87 84.26
CA ASP A 941 4.23 -2.97 85.30
C ASP A 941 5.45 -3.78 84.79
N ARG A 942 6.56 -3.07 84.57
CA ARG A 942 7.85 -3.64 84.17
C ARG A 942 8.41 -4.66 85.17
N GLY A 943 8.06 -4.55 86.45
CA GLY A 943 8.56 -5.40 87.53
C GLY A 943 7.97 -6.82 87.48
N THR A 944 6.66 -6.95 87.31
CA THR A 944 5.96 -8.24 87.38
C THR A 944 5.69 -8.92 86.02
N ALA A 945 5.92 -8.25 84.89
CA ALA A 945 5.66 -8.78 83.54
C ALA A 945 6.32 -10.15 83.26
N VAL A 946 7.49 -10.43 83.85
CA VAL A 946 8.22 -11.72 83.71
C VAL A 946 7.68 -12.80 84.67
N ASP A 947 7.02 -12.42 85.78
CA ASP A 947 6.64 -13.35 86.83
C ASP A 947 5.38 -14.16 86.53
N VAL A 948 4.43 -13.61 85.76
CA VAL A 948 3.14 -14.24 85.40
C VAL A 948 3.32 -15.39 84.40
N VAL A 949 4.46 -15.49 83.72
CA VAL A 949 4.73 -16.54 82.72
C VAL A 949 5.06 -17.86 83.42
N GLY A 950 4.01 -18.67 83.66
CA GLY A 950 4.08 -19.93 84.42
C GLY A 950 4.96 -21.05 83.84
N ASN A 951 5.61 -20.85 82.68
CA ASN A 951 6.60 -21.78 82.15
C ASN A 951 8.04 -21.27 82.42
N PRO A 952 8.84 -21.96 83.26
CA PRO A 952 10.18 -21.51 83.64
C PRO A 952 11.20 -21.49 82.50
N ARG A 953 10.93 -22.13 81.34
CA ARG A 953 11.75 -21.96 80.12
C ARG A 953 11.63 -20.53 79.60
N PHE A 954 10.42 -20.07 79.33
CA PHE A 954 10.17 -18.74 78.75
C PHE A 954 10.53 -17.63 79.74
N LYS A 955 10.32 -17.84 81.04
CA LYS A 955 10.72 -16.88 82.10
C LYS A 955 12.20 -16.50 82.04
N LYS A 956 13.10 -17.43 81.68
CA LYS A 956 14.53 -17.13 81.46
C LYS A 956 14.79 -16.31 80.20
N VAL A 957 14.08 -16.60 79.10
CA VAL A 957 14.23 -15.86 77.83
C VAL A 957 13.72 -14.43 77.99
N LEU A 958 12.53 -14.25 78.56
CA LEU A 958 11.92 -12.95 78.75
C LEU A 958 12.68 -12.07 79.74
N LYS A 959 13.37 -12.65 80.74
CA LYS A 959 14.30 -11.86 81.56
C LYS A 959 15.44 -11.27 80.73
N LEU A 960 16.05 -12.04 79.83
CA LEU A 960 17.09 -11.53 78.92
C LEU A 960 16.56 -10.44 77.96
N VAL A 961 15.26 -10.46 77.63
CA VAL A 961 14.61 -9.37 76.86
C VAL A 961 14.47 -8.11 77.71
N VAL A 962 14.11 -8.22 78.98
CA VAL A 962 14.07 -7.08 79.91
C VAL A 962 15.47 -6.50 80.12
N ASP A 963 16.48 -7.36 80.33
CA ASP A 963 17.88 -6.94 80.49
C ASP A 963 18.37 -6.19 79.24
N GLU A 964 18.04 -6.66 78.02
CA GLU A 964 18.36 -5.97 76.76
C GLU A 964 17.65 -4.62 76.60
N ILE A 965 16.38 -4.53 77.00
CA ILE A 965 15.62 -3.27 76.95
C ILE A 965 16.23 -2.24 77.91
N ALA A 966 16.68 -2.67 79.09
CA ALA A 966 17.38 -1.80 80.04
C ALA A 966 18.75 -1.31 79.51
N GLU A 967 19.53 -2.16 78.81
CA GLU A 967 20.75 -1.72 78.12
C GLU A 967 20.46 -0.65 77.05
N LEU A 968 19.35 -0.78 76.30
CA LEU A 968 18.93 0.18 75.29
C LEU A 968 18.44 1.52 75.87
N GLU A 969 17.90 1.52 77.09
CA GLU A 969 17.52 2.74 77.81
C GLU A 969 18.75 3.49 78.38
N GLY A 970 19.76 2.76 78.85
CA GLY A 970 20.98 3.34 79.42
C GLY A 970 21.97 3.93 78.39
N ALA A 971 21.83 3.58 77.11
CA ALA A 971 22.76 4.03 76.06
C ALA A 971 22.51 5.49 75.61
N ASP A 972 23.58 6.31 75.61
CA ASP A 972 23.56 7.71 75.15
C ASP A 972 23.04 7.91 73.72
N TYR A 973 23.03 6.84 72.92
CA TYR A 973 22.52 6.77 71.54
C TYR A 973 21.08 7.29 71.38
N TRP A 974 20.26 7.29 72.44
CA TRP A 974 18.83 7.61 72.39
C TRP A 974 18.42 8.88 73.15
N ARG A 975 19.31 9.88 73.31
CA ARG A 975 18.97 11.19 73.94
C ARG A 975 18.39 12.21 72.95
N GLY A 976 17.10 12.10 72.61
CA GLY A 976 16.42 13.19 71.89
C GLY A 976 15.01 12.87 71.35
N LYS A 977 13.96 13.30 72.08
CA LYS A 977 12.55 13.41 71.67
C LYS A 977 12.09 12.65 70.41
N ARG A 978 11.68 11.39 70.57
CA ARG A 978 10.54 10.75 69.90
C ARG A 978 10.13 9.47 70.65
N GLU A 979 8.99 8.89 70.28
CA GLU A 979 8.50 7.64 70.87
C GLU A 979 9.47 6.50 70.53
N LYS A 980 9.95 5.79 71.56
CA LYS A 980 10.96 4.73 71.40
C LYS A 980 10.26 3.40 71.21
N TYR A 981 10.43 2.75 70.05
CA TYR A 981 9.84 1.44 69.77
C TYR A 981 10.91 0.35 69.58
N VAL A 982 10.63 -0.85 70.11
CA VAL A 982 11.35 -2.09 69.82
C VAL A 982 10.37 -3.10 69.22
N LEU A 983 10.78 -3.77 68.15
CA LEU A 983 10.00 -4.83 67.53
C LEU A 983 10.34 -6.18 68.19
N LEU A 984 9.37 -6.78 68.87
CA LEU A 984 9.49 -8.12 69.45
C LEU A 984 9.06 -9.16 68.41
N HIS A 985 9.95 -10.09 68.07
CA HIS A 985 9.69 -11.15 67.10
C HIS A 985 9.63 -12.53 67.77
N SER A 986 8.53 -13.26 67.56
CA SER A 986 8.37 -14.65 67.98
C SER A 986 8.91 -15.59 66.90
N SER A 987 10.10 -16.17 67.12
CA SER A 987 10.68 -17.14 66.17
C SER A 987 10.00 -18.52 66.19
N CYS A 988 9.01 -18.72 67.07
CA CYS A 988 8.13 -19.90 67.03
C CYS A 988 7.00 -19.75 66.00
N ASP A 989 6.52 -18.51 65.80
CA ASP A 989 5.27 -18.23 65.08
C ASP A 989 5.47 -17.34 63.83
N ASP A 990 6.67 -16.78 63.60
CA ASP A 990 7.00 -15.71 62.62
C ASP A 990 6.03 -14.51 62.73
N ARG A 991 5.83 -14.03 63.96
CA ARG A 991 4.93 -12.92 64.29
C ARG A 991 5.62 -11.84 65.12
N TYR A 992 5.21 -10.60 64.87
CA TYR A 992 5.85 -9.38 65.34
C TYR A 992 4.89 -8.54 66.19
N ASP A 993 5.36 -8.03 67.32
CA ASP A 993 4.66 -7.09 68.19
C ASP A 993 5.52 -5.84 68.41
N MET A 994 4.91 -4.68 68.64
CA MET A 994 5.62 -3.40 68.72
C MET A 994 5.52 -2.79 70.12
N LEU A 995 6.61 -2.92 70.89
CA LEU A 995 6.68 -2.43 72.26
C LEU A 995 7.18 -0.98 72.30
N SER A 996 6.43 -0.10 72.96
CA SER A 996 6.90 1.25 73.31
C SER A 996 7.71 1.21 74.60
N ILE A 997 8.82 1.95 74.65
CA ILE A 997 9.75 2.01 75.79
C ILE A 997 9.76 3.40 76.43
N THR A 998 9.12 4.39 75.81
CA THR A 998 9.01 5.77 76.32
C THR A 998 8.35 5.83 77.71
N GLU A 999 9.01 6.45 78.69
CA GLU A 999 8.46 6.64 80.04
C GLU A 999 7.18 7.49 80.02
N LEU A 1000 6.11 6.97 80.60
CA LEU A 1000 4.87 7.72 80.83
C LEU A 1000 5.07 8.74 81.96
N SER A 1001 5.46 9.96 81.60
CA SER A 1001 5.52 11.09 82.52
C SER A 1001 4.15 11.33 83.16
N SER A 1002 4.05 11.16 84.48
CA SER A 1002 2.78 11.19 85.18
C SER A 1002 2.26 12.62 85.40
N LYS A 1003 1.28 13.04 84.60
CA LYS A 1003 0.16 13.90 85.01
C LYS A 1003 -0.91 14.08 83.92
N ASN A 1004 -2.16 13.78 84.29
CA ASN A 1004 -3.43 14.36 83.82
C ASN A 1004 -3.55 14.76 82.34
N HIS A 1005 -4.24 13.94 81.54
CA HIS A 1005 -5.66 14.21 81.17
C HIS A 1005 -6.34 12.96 80.58
N HIS A 1006 -7.66 12.85 80.71
CA HIS A 1006 -8.46 11.88 79.97
C HIS A 1006 -8.81 12.43 78.59
N HIS A 1007 -8.58 11.66 77.52
CA HIS A 1007 -9.65 11.27 76.59
C HIS A 1007 -9.23 10.17 75.59
N ASN A 1008 -10.21 9.30 75.30
CA ASN A 1008 -10.40 8.37 74.19
C ASN A 1008 -9.20 7.72 73.47
N ARG A 1009 -9.25 6.37 73.48
CA ARG A 1009 -8.49 5.43 72.64
C ARG A 1009 -8.60 5.77 71.14
N ARG A 1010 -7.53 5.40 70.42
CA ARG A 1010 -7.62 4.83 69.07
C ARG A 1010 -6.94 3.46 69.08
#